data_AF-A0AAW9RTP5-F1
#
_entry.id   AF-A0AAW9RTP5-F1
#
_cell.length_a   1.000
_cell.length_b   1.000
_cell.length_c   1.000
_cell.angle_alpha   90.00
_cell.angle_beta   90.00
_cell.angle_gamma   90.00
#
_symmetry.space_group_name_H-M   'P 1'
#
loop_
_entity.id
_entity.type
_entity.pdbx_description
1 polymer ?
#
loop_
_entity_poly.entity_id
_entity_poly.type
_entity_poly.pdbx_seq_one_letter_code
_entity_poly.pdbx_strand_id
1 'polypeptide(L)'
;MILSHRTQAQTFEQVATLLPAPHENYSLNPQIGSSIAIEGDLAIVGAIGDDQTGPNNGAAYILQFDGETWQKMAKLTASDVGYAENFGKAVALWGDVAVVTSDNKAYAFEKPSEGWTDMIETAKLSNPGGTYENFGQSVSIFDETVVVGVPQNLQAYVGAGKCYVYSKPSGGWQDTTPVATLTASNGFTGDHFGWSVTMDDEGILVGAPEKEINGYSQSGAVYVFENQSSWTDQTELSQLVPSESGAKAFGYALALSNGTSIIGAPLKQVNGSPSQGAVYVYTRPDSGWAKASETARLTASDGESGDHFGQAVSLNDGLALIGAPFKEMDSGAAYIFEKPENGWTTSTETEKLWASDGNTKDVFGTAIAIHPQTALVCAPHKTVDTNEKQGSVYVFSPNQTDWTSVSETEQLSSLFTPFVNNLDDQFGISVAIDGTTAVVGMGMMDFPIDLDKGQVLVYEYAEEAWELSAVLTATDGRLGDNFGYSVAISNQTIVVGAPNKEDEKGAAYVFVQPSEGWGNMQETAKLTPQQGSANDHFGHAVAIEEKVIVVGAPDKDGNGSDQGLVYLFEKPSGGWVNMNETGQLAASNAADFDRFGMSVSIDDVTVTVGAPYKNIMSPYDATGGAYVFEKPGTGWGASQNETAFLTPTIQEFGSYRFGNSVAVDGTTVVVGAPGKDSRDGYEINAGAAYVYEKPDMGWENMTETAMLTAAGATEDDVFGTSVAIDHDRILIGALNLNPWYGMGQGSFYLFNKPNSGWASTQGGMVYFASNPAQNDLFGYALAIDQDKIIVGTPQKYAPDWESGIAYCFQAQTASVQYVAATNSNGAYKAGDTLTLQVVFDQSVQIENPESPPSLLLETGETDRYAVYTEGSGTSRLTFEYEVMPGDVNQDLDYQSTDALQVTGNTRVVAGGFDANLVLPAPGTSGSLGSEKDLWVDAQAPVFVKVEDEGDGNYRAGERLTLMASLGEAGLNLESDLSSFDTDFGTSVVWDDLGDGSYSISTSALNQGGNMQEGDVRLTLKATDVAGNQTVDSSFVIALDKTLPVVVLRSAVSSPTVDSPIRFSATFSEEVEGLEMEDFEVSNGTVTQLRGERAKYTLEVTPDKAGVVSVSLMEASVTDWVGNTNQSSNKLDIVYQGMVAGKKDKQLASVTKVYPVPAADWLQVEVPWSNGQDSKLMVYDVHGTVFIRENVADKVISLPVSNLKKGVYVLRVSNDYGTAVKRFVKR
;
A
#
# COMPACT_ATOMS: atom_id res chain seq x y z
N MET A 1 24.66 -27.29 -9.33
CA MET A 1 24.13 -27.14 -7.95
C MET A 1 23.68 -25.69 -7.80
N ILE A 2 22.73 -25.28 -8.63
CA ILE A 2 22.27 -23.90 -8.82
C ILE A 2 20.75 -24.04 -9.04
N LEU A 3 20.04 -24.40 -7.97
CA LEU A 3 18.65 -24.88 -8.04
C LEU A 3 17.95 -24.80 -6.66
N SER A 4 18.40 -23.89 -5.80
CA SER A 4 17.99 -23.80 -4.39
C SER A 4 17.78 -22.36 -3.90
N HIS A 5 17.55 -21.43 -4.83
CA HIS A 5 17.22 -20.03 -4.56
C HIS A 5 16.03 -19.53 -5.42
N ARG A 6 15.15 -20.44 -5.85
CA ARG A 6 13.80 -20.08 -6.32
C ARG A 6 12.89 -19.79 -5.11
N THR A 7 13.16 -18.70 -4.40
CA THR A 7 12.29 -18.08 -3.38
C THR A 7 12.62 -16.60 -3.25
N GLN A 8 12.54 -15.87 -4.35
CA GLN A 8 11.99 -14.53 -4.30
C GLN A 8 10.73 -14.59 -5.16
N ALA A 9 9.63 -14.11 -4.61
CA ALA A 9 8.36 -14.21 -5.29
C ALA A 9 8.40 -13.19 -6.41
N GLN A 10 8.70 -13.70 -7.61
CA GLN A 10 7.67 -13.79 -8.64
C GLN A 10 6.58 -12.75 -8.35
N THR A 11 6.46 -11.68 -9.15
CA THR A 11 5.40 -10.62 -9.25
C THR A 11 4.35 -10.57 -10.49
N PHE A 12 3.17 -11.28 -10.67
CA PHE A 12 2.34 -11.67 -11.90
C PHE A 12 1.73 -13.13 -12.14
N GLU A 13 1.77 -13.71 -13.37
CA GLU A 13 1.82 -15.16 -13.83
C GLU A 13 1.72 -15.39 -15.40
N GLN A 14 2.05 -16.58 -15.96
CA GLN A 14 1.87 -16.98 -17.41
C GLN A 14 0.46 -17.51 -17.68
N VAL A 15 -0.29 -16.97 -18.65
CA VAL A 15 -1.73 -17.32 -18.76
C VAL A 15 -2.32 -17.42 -20.18
N ALA A 16 -1.52 -17.47 -21.26
CA ALA A 16 -2.06 -17.18 -22.58
C ALA A 16 -1.73 -18.20 -23.66
N THR A 17 -2.70 -18.71 -24.47
CA THR A 17 -2.41 -19.58 -25.63
C THR A 17 -2.85 -19.35 -27.14
N LEU A 18 -2.18 -18.49 -27.95
CA LEU A 18 -2.36 -18.18 -29.40
C LEU A 18 -1.86 -19.22 -30.38
N LEU A 19 -2.86 -19.81 -31.05
CA LEU A 19 -2.85 -20.92 -31.97
C LEU A 19 -2.69 -20.43 -33.45
N PRO A 20 -1.47 -20.32 -34.01
CA PRO A 20 -1.13 -20.22 -35.42
C PRO A 20 -1.77 -21.31 -36.29
N ALA A 21 -1.54 -21.16 -37.60
CA ALA A 21 -2.28 -21.84 -38.62
C ALA A 21 -1.40 -22.48 -39.71
N PRO A 22 -1.06 -23.77 -39.60
CA PRO A 22 -0.80 -24.56 -40.79
C PRO A 22 -2.11 -24.59 -41.60
N HIS A 23 -2.11 -23.85 -42.71
CA HIS A 23 -3.26 -23.57 -43.56
C HIS A 23 -3.85 -24.83 -44.26
N GLU A 24 -4.71 -24.70 -45.31
CA GLU A 24 -5.10 -25.87 -46.17
C GLU A 24 -3.93 -26.80 -46.94
N ASN A 25 -2.16 -26.42 -48.42
CA ASN A 25 -0.81 -26.85 -48.93
C ASN A 25 0.08 -25.58 -48.81
N TYR A 26 1.28 -25.71 -48.23
CA TYR A 26 2.50 -24.90 -48.43
C TYR A 26 2.31 -23.59 -49.22
N SER A 27 2.75 -22.46 -48.68
CA SER A 27 3.99 -21.87 -49.21
C SER A 27 4.23 -20.46 -48.73
N LEU A 28 5.49 -20.19 -48.45
CA LEU A 28 5.88 -18.96 -47.80
C LEU A 28 5.10 -18.84 -46.47
N ASN A 29 5.29 -17.74 -45.80
CA ASN A 29 5.75 -17.71 -44.45
C ASN A 29 5.14 -16.61 -43.55
N PRO A 30 4.28 -16.90 -42.56
CA PRO A 30 3.95 -16.20 -41.24
C PRO A 30 5.04 -15.71 -40.14
N GLN A 31 5.89 -14.63 -40.22
CA GLN A 31 6.35 -13.59 -39.22
C GLN A 31 5.08 -13.05 -38.60
N ILE A 32 4.31 -13.93 -38.01
CA ILE A 32 3.25 -13.56 -37.11
C ILE A 32 3.75 -12.63 -36.00
N GLY A 33 3.11 -12.39 -34.90
CA GLY A 33 3.07 -11.04 -34.42
C GLY A 33 4.24 -10.07 -34.50
N SER A 34 4.25 -9.18 -35.51
CA SER A 34 5.47 -8.52 -35.98
C SER A 34 5.62 -6.98 -35.90
N SER A 35 4.96 -6.29 -34.93
CA SER A 35 4.98 -4.91 -34.30
C SER A 35 3.71 -4.73 -33.45
N ILE A 36 3.63 -4.01 -32.31
CA ILE A 36 2.47 -3.77 -31.39
C ILE A 36 2.59 -2.35 -30.57
N ALA A 37 1.65 -1.81 -29.72
CA ALA A 37 1.62 -0.50 -28.91
C ALA A 37 0.55 -0.43 -27.80
N ILE A 38 0.24 0.69 -27.10
CA ILE A 38 -0.66 0.84 -25.90
C ILE A 38 -1.65 2.05 -25.74
N GLU A 39 -2.74 1.94 -24.92
CA GLU A 39 -3.14 2.69 -23.68
C GLU A 39 -3.92 1.73 -22.71
N GLY A 40 -5.24 1.88 -22.46
CA GLY A 40 -5.93 1.20 -21.37
C GLY A 40 -6.62 -0.17 -21.58
N ASP A 41 -6.99 -0.66 -22.79
CA ASP A 41 -7.89 -1.85 -22.91
C ASP A 41 -7.84 -2.79 -24.19
N LEU A 42 -7.11 -2.53 -25.29
CA LEU A 42 -7.47 -3.01 -26.65
C LEU A 42 -6.42 -3.45 -27.81
N ALA A 43 -5.19 -4.06 -27.73
CA ALA A 43 -4.27 -4.45 -28.89
C ALA A 43 -4.44 -5.19 -30.28
N ILE A 44 -3.56 -4.76 -31.24
CA ILE A 44 -3.21 -5.25 -32.61
C ILE A 44 -1.71 -5.30 -32.79
N VAL A 45 -1.25 -6.40 -33.36
CA VAL A 45 0.09 -6.86 -33.71
C VAL A 45 0.21 -7.39 -35.15
N GLY A 46 1.30 -7.23 -35.89
CA GLY A 46 1.34 -7.78 -37.25
C GLY A 46 2.63 -7.56 -37.99
N ALA A 47 2.90 -8.04 -39.21
CA ALA A 47 2.71 -9.35 -39.83
C ALA A 47 3.36 -9.62 -41.22
N ILE A 48 4.67 -9.71 -41.47
CA ILE A 48 5.20 -9.67 -42.87
C ILE A 48 4.82 -10.87 -43.86
N GLY A 49 3.58 -11.43 -44.06
CA GLY A 49 3.29 -12.67 -44.91
C GLY A 49 2.38 -13.85 -44.36
N ASP A 50 1.32 -14.31 -45.04
CA ASP A 50 0.48 -15.53 -44.88
C ASP A 50 -0.82 -15.40 -45.74
N ASP A 51 -1.77 -16.33 -45.92
CA ASP A 51 -2.72 -16.21 -47.07
C ASP A 51 -4.23 -16.34 -46.85
N GLN A 52 -5.04 -15.62 -47.67
CA GLN A 52 -6.43 -16.00 -48.01
C GLN A 52 -6.95 -15.60 -49.41
N THR A 53 -6.50 -14.51 -50.05
CA THR A 53 -7.17 -13.87 -51.23
C THR A 53 -6.45 -13.96 -52.59
N GLY A 54 -5.45 -14.83 -52.79
CA GLY A 54 -4.55 -14.80 -53.96
C GLY A 54 -3.15 -15.30 -53.58
N PRO A 55 -2.07 -14.63 -54.01
CA PRO A 55 -0.75 -14.73 -53.40
C PRO A 55 -0.36 -13.39 -52.74
N ASN A 56 0.81 -13.26 -52.13
CA ASN A 56 1.10 -12.32 -51.04
C ASN A 56 0.49 -10.87 -51.11
N ASN A 57 -0.33 -10.41 -50.12
CA ASN A 57 -0.97 -9.12 -49.71
C ASN A 57 -0.64 -8.75 -48.23
N GLY A 58 -1.66 -8.59 -47.36
CA GLY A 58 -1.65 -9.17 -46.02
C GLY A 58 -2.93 -9.75 -45.48
N ALA A 59 -3.05 -9.97 -44.15
CA ALA A 59 -4.26 -10.54 -43.57
C ALA A 59 -4.79 -10.35 -42.10
N ALA A 60 -4.70 -9.17 -41.46
CA ALA A 60 -5.26 -8.62 -40.19
C ALA A 60 -5.69 -9.57 -39.00
N TYR A 61 -6.30 -9.27 -37.83
CA TYR A 61 -6.82 -10.17 -36.68
C TYR A 61 -6.84 -9.29 -35.35
N ILE A 62 -7.74 -9.35 -34.31
CA ILE A 62 -8.03 -8.29 -33.22
C ILE A 62 -9.24 -8.40 -32.18
N LEU A 63 -9.28 -7.90 -30.88
CA LEU A 63 -9.75 -8.61 -29.60
C LEU A 63 -9.90 -8.09 -28.03
N GLN A 64 -11.02 -7.70 -27.34
CA GLN A 64 -11.10 -6.99 -26.00
C GLN A 64 -10.98 -7.78 -24.63
N PHE A 65 -10.27 -7.35 -23.54
CA PHE A 65 -10.34 -7.98 -22.16
C PHE A 65 -11.48 -7.57 -21.27
N ASP A 66 -12.14 -8.60 -20.75
CA ASP A 66 -13.27 -8.54 -19.84
C ASP A 66 -12.89 -8.52 -18.35
N GLY A 67 -11.87 -9.29 -17.96
CA GLY A 67 -11.59 -9.67 -16.57
C GLY A 67 -10.94 -11.07 -16.35
N GLU A 68 -10.92 -12.01 -17.32
CA GLU A 68 -10.39 -13.39 -17.19
C GLU A 68 -9.23 -13.93 -18.14
N THR A 69 -9.25 -14.09 -19.51
CA THR A 69 -8.05 -14.42 -20.43
C THR A 69 -8.14 -14.44 -22.00
N TRP A 70 -7.09 -14.02 -22.74
CA TRP A 70 -7.27 -13.39 -24.06
C TRP A 70 -7.73 -14.13 -25.41
N GLN A 71 -9.01 -14.13 -25.91
CA GLN A 71 -9.65 -14.70 -27.19
C GLN A 71 -9.44 -14.16 -28.67
N LYS A 72 -9.39 -15.04 -29.71
CA LYS A 72 -9.53 -14.68 -31.15
C LYS A 72 -10.93 -14.21 -31.52
N MET A 73 -11.03 -13.32 -32.50
CA MET A 73 -12.22 -12.55 -32.87
C MET A 73 -12.30 -12.16 -34.39
N ALA A 74 -11.55 -11.22 -34.99
CA ALA A 74 -11.91 -10.59 -36.29
C ALA A 74 -11.90 -11.30 -37.68
N LYS A 75 -12.07 -10.59 -38.86
CA LYS A 75 -11.64 -10.88 -40.30
C LYS A 75 -11.04 -9.76 -41.29
N LEU A 76 -10.64 -8.53 -40.83
CA LEU A 76 -10.21 -7.23 -41.47
C LEU A 76 -9.35 -7.31 -42.73
N THR A 77 -9.33 -6.27 -43.59
CA THR A 77 -8.62 -6.23 -44.89
C THR A 77 -8.37 -4.83 -45.53
N ALA A 78 -8.30 -4.74 -46.88
CA ALA A 78 -8.28 -3.53 -47.75
C ALA A 78 -8.36 -3.89 -49.27
N SER A 79 -8.53 -2.96 -50.24
CA SER A 79 -8.91 -3.30 -51.64
C SER A 79 -8.15 -2.68 -52.87
N ASP A 80 -6.88 -2.23 -52.82
CA ASP A 80 -5.91 -2.32 -53.98
C ASP A 80 -4.36 -2.27 -53.65
N VAL A 81 -3.88 -3.15 -52.78
CA VAL A 81 -2.53 -3.76 -52.68
C VAL A 81 -2.18 -4.47 -53.99
N GLY A 82 -0.98 -5.03 -54.08
CA GLY A 82 -0.54 -5.66 -55.30
C GLY A 82 0.73 -6.49 -55.32
N TYR A 83 1.59 -6.45 -56.36
CA TYR A 83 2.75 -7.37 -56.45
C TYR A 83 4.05 -7.00 -55.73
N ALA A 84 4.49 -7.89 -54.86
CA ALA A 84 5.57 -7.73 -53.91
C ALA A 84 5.24 -6.65 -52.90
N GLU A 85 3.94 -6.45 -52.64
CA GLU A 85 3.44 -5.17 -52.20
C GLU A 85 3.19 -5.01 -50.73
N ASN A 86 4.18 -5.44 -50.01
CA ASN A 86 4.11 -5.78 -48.62
C ASN A 86 3.00 -5.07 -47.84
N PHE A 87 1.95 -5.75 -47.39
CA PHE A 87 0.91 -5.16 -46.54
C PHE A 87 1.49 -4.92 -45.11
N GLY A 88 0.73 -4.43 -44.14
CA GLY A 88 0.85 -4.49 -42.66
C GLY A 88 2.03 -4.00 -41.81
N LYS A 89 3.11 -3.40 -42.33
CA LYS A 89 4.29 -2.84 -41.63
C LYS A 89 4.32 -1.81 -40.45
N ALA A 90 3.42 -0.86 -40.13
CA ALA A 90 3.35 -0.20 -38.82
C ALA A 90 1.97 0.44 -38.44
N VAL A 91 1.59 0.60 -37.14
CA VAL A 91 0.23 0.91 -36.64
C VAL A 91 -0.05 1.59 -35.21
N ALA A 92 -1.31 1.59 -34.70
CA ALA A 92 -2.09 2.28 -33.63
C ALA A 92 -3.50 1.64 -33.18
N LEU A 93 -4.22 2.21 -32.18
CA LEU A 93 -5.67 2.20 -31.71
C LEU A 93 -5.89 3.29 -30.60
N TRP A 94 -6.88 4.17 -30.44
CA TRP A 94 -7.35 4.92 -29.22
C TRP A 94 -8.81 5.19 -29.38
N GLY A 95 -9.56 5.19 -28.28
CA GLY A 95 -10.83 5.91 -28.19
C GLY A 95 -11.69 5.75 -29.43
N ASP A 96 -11.65 6.72 -30.35
CA ASP A 96 -12.41 6.70 -31.60
C ASP A 96 -11.70 6.22 -32.91
N VAL A 97 -10.47 6.62 -33.38
CA VAL A 97 -9.87 6.16 -34.72
C VAL A 97 -8.40 6.64 -35.10
N ALA A 98 -7.61 6.26 -36.19
CA ALA A 98 -6.83 5.00 -36.58
C ALA A 98 -5.58 4.93 -37.70
N VAL A 99 -4.72 5.86 -38.23
CA VAL A 99 -3.80 5.62 -39.45
C VAL A 99 -2.63 4.65 -39.38
N VAL A 100 -2.37 3.95 -40.49
CA VAL A 100 -1.60 2.70 -40.61
C VAL A 100 -0.29 2.72 -41.38
N THR A 101 -0.02 2.16 -42.58
CA THR A 101 1.19 2.23 -43.47
C THR A 101 0.96 1.34 -44.75
N SER A 102 1.74 1.30 -45.88
CA SER A 102 1.43 0.79 -47.30
C SER A 102 1.86 1.59 -48.52
N ASP A 103 1.52 1.19 -49.77
CA ASP A 103 1.86 1.94 -51.01
C ASP A 103 0.81 2.32 -52.09
N ASN A 104 1.21 3.31 -52.92
CA ASN A 104 0.61 4.15 -54.00
C ASN A 104 -0.67 4.90 -53.67
N LYS A 105 -1.04 4.76 -52.44
CA LYS A 105 -2.37 4.88 -51.92
C LYS A 105 -2.24 5.72 -50.64
N ALA A 106 -3.24 5.70 -49.79
CA ALA A 106 -3.12 5.62 -48.34
C ALA A 106 -4.18 4.63 -47.87
N TYR A 107 -4.45 4.36 -46.58
CA TYR A 107 -5.67 3.62 -46.22
C TYR A 107 -6.41 4.16 -44.90
N ALA A 108 -7.77 4.00 -44.68
CA ALA A 108 -8.62 4.41 -43.48
C ALA A 108 -10.12 3.94 -43.16
N PHE A 109 -10.49 3.45 -41.95
CA PHE A 109 -11.84 3.42 -41.28
C PHE A 109 -12.13 3.66 -39.74
N GLU A 110 -13.28 4.23 -39.30
CA GLU A 110 -13.76 4.37 -37.86
C GLU A 110 -14.66 3.26 -37.27
N LYS A 111 -14.82 3.32 -35.93
CA LYS A 111 -15.76 2.76 -34.91
C LYS A 111 -17.22 2.84 -35.34
N PRO A 112 -17.77 1.82 -36.01
CA PRO A 112 -19.18 1.65 -36.24
C PRO A 112 -19.78 1.05 -34.95
N SER A 113 -20.85 0.23 -35.01
CA SER A 113 -21.63 -0.09 -33.81
C SER A 113 -22.03 -1.56 -33.58
N GLU A 114 -21.44 -2.54 -34.25
CA GLU A 114 -21.88 -3.96 -34.33
C GLU A 114 -20.78 -5.05 -34.13
N GLY A 115 -19.92 -4.88 -33.12
CA GLY A 115 -18.73 -5.71 -32.86
C GLY A 115 -17.58 -5.35 -33.73
N TRP A 116 -16.34 -5.47 -33.29
CA TRP A 116 -15.12 -5.14 -34.03
C TRP A 116 -14.99 -6.00 -35.34
N THR A 117 -16.03 -6.10 -36.18
CA THR A 117 -16.52 -7.14 -37.12
C THR A 117 -16.79 -6.60 -38.54
N ASP A 118 -16.95 -7.49 -39.53
CA ASP A 118 -17.15 -7.30 -40.99
C ASP A 118 -16.94 -5.90 -41.69
N MET A 119 -15.95 -5.07 -41.34
CA MET A 119 -15.51 -3.87 -42.11
C MET A 119 -15.42 -4.03 -43.66
N ILE A 120 -15.52 -2.98 -44.51
CA ILE A 120 -15.15 -2.88 -45.96
C ILE A 120 -14.84 -1.44 -46.44
N GLU A 121 -13.88 -1.15 -47.37
CA GLU A 121 -13.37 0.25 -47.54
C GLU A 121 -14.16 1.21 -48.36
N THR A 122 -14.12 2.46 -47.98
CA THR A 122 -14.27 3.54 -48.93
C THR A 122 -13.10 4.43 -48.60
N ALA A 123 -11.92 4.16 -49.21
CA ALA A 123 -10.77 5.04 -49.04
C ALA A 123 -9.97 5.62 -50.30
N LYS A 124 -9.95 4.99 -51.50
CA LYS A 124 -10.07 5.47 -52.93
C LYS A 124 -9.08 6.32 -53.84
N LEU A 125 -7.76 6.63 -53.69
CA LEU A 125 -7.02 7.54 -54.67
C LEU A 125 -5.60 7.16 -55.31
N SER A 126 -4.66 8.10 -55.63
CA SER A 126 -3.23 7.86 -56.11
C SER A 126 -2.10 8.81 -55.51
N ASN A 127 -0.88 8.36 -55.11
CA ASN A 127 0.30 9.08 -54.43
C ASN A 127 1.36 9.71 -55.42
N PRO A 128 2.20 10.83 -55.27
CA PRO A 128 3.37 11.54 -56.02
C PRO A 128 3.63 11.95 -57.56
N GLY A 129 4.69 11.54 -58.33
CA GLY A 129 4.71 11.50 -59.84
C GLY A 129 5.71 10.58 -60.67
N GLY A 130 5.33 9.36 -61.17
CA GLY A 130 6.08 8.29 -61.93
C GLY A 130 5.86 6.76 -61.50
N THR A 131 6.82 6.03 -60.82
CA THR A 131 6.74 5.11 -59.58
C THR A 131 7.80 5.09 -58.34
N TYR A 132 8.75 6.02 -57.87
CA TYR A 132 10.10 5.89 -57.10
C TYR A 132 10.37 6.41 -55.69
N GLU A 133 10.00 7.62 -55.34
CA GLU A 133 10.44 8.21 -54.10
C GLU A 133 9.79 7.44 -52.93
N ASN A 134 10.56 6.64 -52.17
CA ASN A 134 10.20 5.41 -51.43
C ASN A 134 10.02 5.44 -49.87
N PHE A 135 8.88 5.02 -49.36
CA PHE A 135 7.98 5.66 -48.36
C PHE A 135 7.91 5.07 -46.89
N GLY A 136 7.00 5.44 -45.95
CA GLY A 136 6.38 4.85 -44.66
C GLY A 136 6.87 4.08 -43.38
N GLN A 137 8.08 3.59 -43.11
CA GLN A 137 8.55 2.98 -41.81
C GLN A 137 7.95 3.45 -40.39
N SER A 138 6.68 3.38 -39.82
CA SER A 138 6.26 3.49 -38.33
C SER A 138 4.73 3.80 -37.98
N VAL A 139 4.23 4.31 -36.80
CA VAL A 139 2.87 4.83 -36.27
C VAL A 139 2.92 5.39 -34.75
N SER A 140 1.92 6.01 -33.99
CA SER A 140 1.89 6.80 -32.62
C SER A 140 0.98 8.09 -32.57
N ILE A 141 0.29 8.62 -31.50
CA ILE A 141 -1.04 9.38 -31.63
C ILE A 141 -1.78 10.31 -30.49
N PHE A 142 -1.97 11.66 -30.33
CA PHE A 142 -2.91 12.29 -29.27
C PHE A 142 -4.01 13.23 -29.74
N ASP A 143 -4.82 13.99 -29.01
CA ASP A 143 -6.05 14.68 -29.50
C ASP A 143 -6.52 14.56 -30.98
N GLU A 144 -5.81 14.97 -32.06
CA GLU A 144 -6.36 14.76 -33.42
C GLU A 144 -5.52 14.30 -34.64
N THR A 145 -4.34 14.87 -34.96
CA THR A 145 -3.39 14.82 -36.15
C THR A 145 -2.84 13.38 -36.70
N VAL A 146 -1.71 13.06 -37.46
CA VAL A 146 -0.98 11.68 -37.60
C VAL A 146 0.44 11.42 -38.35
N VAL A 147 1.71 11.35 -37.82
CA VAL A 147 3.06 11.21 -38.59
C VAL A 147 3.10 10.20 -39.79
N VAL A 148 4.07 10.21 -40.71
CA VAL A 148 4.23 9.26 -41.87
C VAL A 148 5.73 9.31 -42.41
N GLY A 149 6.15 9.04 -43.68
CA GLY A 149 7.55 9.24 -44.23
C GLY A 149 7.97 8.65 -45.60
N VAL A 150 9.28 8.80 -46.01
CA VAL A 150 10.08 8.28 -47.20
C VAL A 150 11.67 8.21 -47.16
N PRO A 151 12.53 8.27 -46.13
CA PRO A 151 14.02 8.10 -45.95
C PRO A 151 15.30 8.11 -46.80
N GLN A 152 15.56 7.31 -47.81
CA GLN A 152 16.78 7.38 -48.64
C GLN A 152 16.54 8.10 -49.98
N ASN A 153 16.97 7.56 -51.12
CA ASN A 153 16.24 7.25 -52.35
C ASN A 153 17.09 6.42 -53.29
N LEU A 154 16.72 5.15 -53.41
CA LEU A 154 17.29 4.22 -54.37
C LEU A 154 17.19 4.70 -55.83
N GLN A 155 16.38 5.72 -56.17
CA GLN A 155 16.35 6.27 -57.53
C GLN A 155 17.60 7.05 -57.90
N ALA A 156 18.08 7.89 -56.97
CA ALA A 156 19.00 8.95 -57.32
C ALA A 156 20.24 8.95 -56.44
N TYR A 157 20.13 8.44 -55.21
CA TYR A 157 21.04 8.83 -54.15
C TYR A 157 21.07 10.39 -54.11
N VAL A 158 19.93 11.12 -53.92
CA VAL A 158 19.84 12.63 -53.86
C VAL A 158 18.81 13.37 -52.93
N GLY A 159 18.26 12.90 -51.75
CA GLY A 159 17.80 13.96 -50.81
C GLY A 159 17.17 13.94 -49.39
N ALA A 160 17.52 14.96 -48.59
CA ALA A 160 17.16 15.58 -47.27
C ALA A 160 16.52 14.81 -46.12
N GLY A 161 15.32 14.35 -46.35
CA GLY A 161 14.35 14.35 -45.29
C GLY A 161 13.59 15.66 -45.18
N LYS A 162 12.58 15.78 -46.06
CA LYS A 162 11.38 16.67 -46.03
C LYS A 162 10.15 15.79 -45.65
N CYS A 163 8.82 16.11 -45.74
CA CYS A 163 7.76 15.19 -45.18
C CYS A 163 6.31 15.10 -45.79
N TYR A 164 5.18 14.73 -45.09
CA TYR A 164 3.67 14.66 -45.42
C TYR A 164 2.57 14.56 -44.29
N VAL A 165 2.42 15.29 -43.16
CA VAL A 165 1.14 15.31 -42.31
C VAL A 165 -0.18 15.41 -43.07
N TYR A 166 -1.36 15.15 -42.50
CA TYR A 166 -2.74 15.16 -43.04
C TYR A 166 -3.69 15.70 -41.89
N SER A 167 -4.97 16.08 -42.05
CA SER A 167 -5.77 16.80 -40.99
C SER A 167 -7.28 16.64 -41.20
N LYS A 168 -8.15 17.34 -40.44
CA LYS A 168 -9.61 17.52 -40.62
C LYS A 168 -10.06 17.86 -42.06
N PRO A 169 -10.60 16.84 -42.74
CA PRO A 169 -11.98 16.86 -43.17
C PRO A 169 -12.97 16.67 -42.02
N SER A 170 -13.37 17.73 -41.33
CA SER A 170 -14.45 17.74 -40.30
C SER A 170 -15.74 16.88 -40.49
N GLY A 171 -16.01 16.28 -41.65
CA GLY A 171 -17.18 15.43 -41.93
C GLY A 171 -16.94 13.92 -41.85
N GLY A 172 -15.90 13.47 -41.14
CA GLY A 172 -15.28 12.17 -41.38
C GLY A 172 -14.22 12.28 -42.49
N TRP A 173 -13.21 11.42 -42.47
CA TRP A 173 -12.19 11.37 -43.52
C TRP A 173 -12.83 11.05 -44.87
N GLN A 174 -12.14 11.33 -45.97
CA GLN A 174 -12.65 11.26 -47.35
C GLN A 174 -11.58 11.79 -48.33
N ASP A 175 -11.49 11.36 -49.60
CA ASP A 175 -10.37 11.53 -50.54
C ASP A 175 -9.87 12.99 -50.50
N THR A 176 -8.76 13.25 -49.79
CA THR A 176 -8.23 14.61 -49.46
C THR A 176 -6.73 14.66 -49.73
N THR A 177 -6.00 15.75 -49.49
CA THR A 177 -4.67 16.00 -50.08
C THR A 177 -3.81 17.09 -49.39
N PRO A 178 -2.46 17.00 -49.48
CA PRO A 178 -1.36 17.82 -48.90
C PRO A 178 -1.48 19.23 -48.30
N VAL A 179 -0.85 19.54 -47.14
CA VAL A 179 -0.63 20.95 -46.65
C VAL A 179 0.72 21.37 -45.92
N ALA A 180 1.93 20.75 -46.06
CA ALA A 180 3.24 21.37 -45.61
C ALA A 180 4.53 21.01 -46.40
N THR A 181 5.72 21.20 -45.78
CA THR A 181 7.05 20.52 -45.85
C THR A 181 7.92 20.81 -44.62
N LEU A 182 7.81 20.13 -43.46
CA LEU A 182 8.80 20.33 -42.39
C LEU A 182 10.18 19.85 -42.85
N THR A 183 11.17 20.36 -42.13
CA THR A 183 12.61 20.30 -42.38
C THR A 183 13.15 21.16 -41.26
N ALA A 184 13.81 20.55 -40.30
CA ALA A 184 14.64 21.27 -39.37
C ALA A 184 15.83 21.98 -40.10
N SER A 185 16.80 22.63 -39.44
CA SER A 185 17.73 23.58 -40.12
C SER A 185 18.86 23.09 -41.06
N ASN A 186 19.87 22.34 -40.59
CA ASN A 186 21.28 22.43 -41.03
C ASN A 186 21.87 21.31 -41.93
N GLY A 187 21.25 21.00 -43.09
CA GLY A 187 21.48 19.85 -44.04
C GLY A 187 22.89 19.50 -44.58
N PHE A 188 23.19 18.21 -44.86
CA PHE A 188 24.56 17.68 -45.13
C PHE A 188 24.74 16.54 -46.19
N THR A 189 25.87 15.80 -46.05
CA THR A 189 26.24 14.50 -46.65
C THR A 189 26.54 13.44 -45.54
N GLY A 190 25.62 12.49 -45.24
CA GLY A 190 25.10 12.02 -43.93
C GLY A 190 23.65 11.55 -43.81
N ASP A 191 22.72 12.11 -43.03
CA ASP A 191 22.67 12.33 -41.59
C ASP A 191 21.52 11.49 -40.95
N HIS A 192 20.80 10.62 -41.68
CA HIS A 192 19.70 9.64 -41.41
C HIS A 192 18.55 10.06 -40.49
N PHE A 193 17.58 10.87 -40.89
CA PHE A 193 16.33 11.29 -40.21
C PHE A 193 15.20 10.29 -39.58
N GLY A 194 14.01 9.62 -39.95
CA GLY A 194 12.87 9.02 -40.94
C GLY A 194 12.22 7.48 -41.31
N TRP A 195 12.45 6.02 -41.17
CA TRP A 195 13.26 4.83 -40.31
C TRP A 195 13.77 4.76 -38.64
N SER A 196 13.36 5.14 -37.30
CA SER A 196 12.23 5.63 -36.25
C SER A 196 11.10 6.82 -36.15
N VAL A 197 10.04 6.87 -35.28
CA VAL A 197 9.03 8.00 -35.05
C VAL A 197 8.39 8.10 -33.60
N THR A 198 7.39 8.95 -33.25
CA THR A 198 6.36 8.87 -32.11
C THR A 198 5.24 9.96 -32.30
N MET A 199 4.17 10.40 -31.52
CA MET A 199 3.30 11.59 -31.90
C MET A 199 2.00 12.13 -31.15
N ASP A 200 1.92 13.39 -30.66
CA ASP A 200 0.77 13.87 -29.81
C ASP A 200 0.03 15.33 -30.04
N ASP A 201 -0.41 16.48 -29.40
CA ASP A 201 -0.55 17.52 -28.23
C ASP A 201 0.47 18.30 -27.25
N GLU A 202 1.32 17.87 -26.24
CA GLU A 202 2.56 18.41 -25.45
C GLU A 202 4.11 18.31 -25.89
N GLY A 203 4.68 17.35 -26.69
CA GLY A 203 6.01 17.32 -27.47
C GLY A 203 6.08 17.40 -29.07
N ILE A 204 6.72 16.53 -29.89
CA ILE A 204 6.56 16.16 -31.36
C ILE A 204 7.80 15.73 -32.21
N LEU A 205 8.86 15.36 -31.53
CA LEU A 205 10.20 14.81 -31.83
C LEU A 205 10.56 14.05 -33.20
N VAL A 206 11.56 14.39 -34.04
CA VAL A 206 11.91 13.75 -35.38
C VAL A 206 13.42 13.64 -35.72
N GLY A 207 14.11 12.66 -35.09
CA GLY A 207 15.17 11.73 -35.61
C GLY A 207 16.35 12.14 -36.49
N ALA A 208 17.65 11.78 -36.22
CA ALA A 208 18.62 11.45 -37.29
C ALA A 208 19.93 10.58 -37.13
N PRO A 209 19.88 9.27 -37.11
CA PRO A 209 21.04 8.35 -37.14
C PRO A 209 22.05 8.20 -38.29
N GLU A 210 22.30 9.13 -39.22
CA GLU A 210 23.60 9.22 -39.94
C GLU A 210 24.35 10.50 -39.54
N LYS A 211 23.95 11.32 -38.58
CA LYS A 211 24.52 12.65 -38.19
C LYS A 211 26.03 13.07 -38.28
N GLU A 212 26.36 14.37 -38.57
CA GLU A 212 27.64 15.13 -38.27
C GLU A 212 27.72 16.27 -37.16
N ILE A 213 28.57 16.24 -36.11
CA ILE A 213 28.69 17.18 -34.92
C ILE A 213 29.97 16.90 -34.11
N ASN A 214 30.62 17.92 -33.53
CA ASN A 214 31.72 17.79 -32.55
C ASN A 214 32.97 16.98 -32.97
N GLY A 215 32.94 16.20 -34.04
CA GLY A 215 34.07 15.42 -34.51
C GLY A 215 34.23 14.06 -33.81
N TYR A 216 33.23 13.16 -33.78
CA TYR A 216 33.44 11.68 -33.63
C TYR A 216 32.63 10.82 -34.59
N SER A 217 33.15 9.77 -35.23
CA SER A 217 32.39 9.30 -36.39
C SER A 217 31.06 8.75 -36.00
N GLN A 218 30.06 9.54 -36.39
CA GLN A 218 28.66 9.26 -36.27
C GLN A 218 28.26 9.35 -34.74
N SER A 219 27.17 10.01 -34.25
CA SER A 219 26.67 10.02 -32.80
C SER A 219 25.38 10.80 -32.37
N GLY A 220 24.67 11.48 -33.29
CA GLY A 220 23.71 12.60 -33.22
C GLY A 220 22.68 12.70 -32.11
N ALA A 221 21.49 13.15 -32.45
CA ALA A 221 20.88 14.24 -31.72
C ALA A 221 19.37 14.35 -31.82
N VAL A 222 18.70 15.12 -30.94
CA VAL A 222 17.27 15.14 -30.50
C VAL A 222 16.52 16.53 -30.63
N TYR A 223 16.05 17.11 -31.78
CA TYR A 223 15.38 18.41 -32.19
C TYR A 223 13.89 18.75 -31.96
N VAL A 224 13.47 20.00 -31.58
CA VAL A 224 12.07 20.50 -31.25
C VAL A 224 11.23 21.59 -32.08
N PHE A 225 9.91 21.38 -32.32
CA PHE A 225 8.92 22.03 -33.24
C PHE A 225 7.50 21.73 -32.73
N GLU A 226 6.40 22.26 -33.26
CA GLU A 226 5.43 22.83 -32.31
C GLU A 226 3.92 22.70 -32.62
N ASN A 227 3.07 21.99 -31.84
CA ASN A 227 1.59 22.10 -32.06
C ASN A 227 1.13 23.44 -31.60
N GLN A 228 1.19 24.39 -32.50
CA GLN A 228 0.73 25.70 -32.18
C GLN A 228 -0.84 25.66 -32.29
N SER A 229 -1.49 25.02 -33.28
CA SER A 229 -2.90 24.53 -33.20
C SER A 229 -3.32 23.69 -34.42
N SER A 230 -3.00 24.15 -35.64
CA SER A 230 -3.41 23.51 -36.91
C SER A 230 -2.34 23.58 -38.00
N TRP A 231 -2.20 22.51 -38.79
CA TRP A 231 -1.06 22.10 -39.64
C TRP A 231 -0.34 23.00 -40.66
N THR A 232 -0.24 24.30 -40.41
CA THR A 232 0.28 25.31 -41.35
C THR A 232 1.39 26.30 -40.91
N ASP A 233 1.99 26.28 -39.69
CA ASP A 233 3.08 27.22 -39.29
C ASP A 233 4.33 26.60 -38.59
N GLN A 234 5.51 27.23 -38.74
CA GLN A 234 6.80 26.52 -38.82
C GLN A 234 7.90 26.97 -37.83
N THR A 235 8.29 26.15 -36.84
CA THR A 235 9.14 26.61 -35.70
C THR A 235 10.26 25.66 -35.22
N GLU A 236 11.50 26.16 -35.18
CA GLU A 236 12.71 25.68 -34.45
C GLU A 236 12.96 26.53 -33.23
N LEU A 237 13.43 25.97 -32.11
CA LEU A 237 13.80 26.80 -30.95
C LEU A 237 15.14 26.45 -30.17
N SER A 238 16.12 25.61 -30.62
CA SER A 238 17.21 24.97 -29.77
C SER A 238 18.03 23.74 -30.29
N GLN A 239 19.20 23.52 -29.65
CA GLN A 239 20.09 22.33 -29.67
C GLN A 239 20.85 22.13 -28.32
N LEU A 240 21.78 21.18 -28.13
CA LEU A 240 22.28 20.71 -26.82
C LEU A 240 23.76 20.23 -26.84
N VAL A 241 24.00 19.00 -27.31
CA VAL A 241 25.14 18.10 -27.02
C VAL A 241 25.24 17.65 -25.55
N PRO A 242 25.02 16.36 -25.21
CA PRO A 242 25.29 15.82 -23.88
C PRO A 242 26.76 15.75 -23.55
N SER A 243 27.06 15.60 -22.25
CA SER A 243 28.14 16.37 -21.61
C SER A 243 29.56 16.19 -22.14
N GLU A 244 30.35 15.22 -21.67
CA GLU A 244 31.71 14.94 -22.19
C GLU A 244 31.75 14.30 -23.60
N SER A 245 30.68 14.51 -24.39
CA SER A 245 30.52 14.24 -25.83
C SER A 245 30.40 12.77 -26.29
N GLY A 246 29.46 12.53 -27.21
CA GLY A 246 28.93 11.32 -27.86
C GLY A 246 28.85 9.94 -27.22
N ALA A 247 27.65 9.38 -27.38
CA ALA A 247 27.33 7.98 -27.36
C ALA A 247 26.72 7.70 -28.73
N LYS A 248 27.42 6.94 -29.53
CA LYS A 248 27.08 6.85 -30.95
C LYS A 248 26.11 5.66 -31.12
N ALA A 249 25.12 5.58 -32.01
CA ALA A 249 24.77 6.21 -33.30
C ALA A 249 23.34 6.47 -34.00
N PHE A 250 22.41 7.36 -33.67
CA PHE A 250 21.20 7.17 -32.78
C PHE A 250 19.91 7.40 -33.66
N GLY A 251 18.95 6.48 -33.65
CA GLY A 251 17.57 6.82 -33.41
C GLY A 251 16.64 5.67 -33.37
N TYR A 252 16.91 4.66 -32.56
CA TYR A 252 16.08 3.50 -32.50
C TYR A 252 14.42 3.90 -32.53
N ALA A 253 13.63 4.57 -31.63
CA ALA A 253 12.10 4.52 -31.46
C ALA A 253 11.29 5.83 -31.18
N LEU A 254 10.69 6.04 -29.97
CA LEU A 254 9.76 7.11 -29.45
C LEU A 254 8.76 6.44 -28.31
N ALA A 255 7.82 6.99 -27.43
CA ALA A 255 6.80 6.43 -26.33
C ALA A 255 6.35 7.26 -25.00
N LEU A 256 5.14 7.48 -24.37
CA LEU A 256 4.98 8.48 -23.18
C LEU A 256 3.79 8.45 -22.19
N SER A 257 3.85 9.26 -21.09
CA SER A 257 2.75 9.96 -20.32
C SER A 257 3.11 11.34 -19.63
N ASN A 258 2.34 12.43 -19.77
CA ASN A 258 2.57 13.77 -19.15
C ASN A 258 3.86 14.63 -19.48
N GLY A 259 4.48 14.59 -20.68
CA GLY A 259 5.96 14.68 -20.85
C GLY A 259 6.66 15.30 -22.07
N THR A 260 7.98 15.09 -22.35
CA THR A 260 8.97 14.03 -22.00
C THR A 260 10.17 13.86 -22.97
N SER A 261 10.42 12.67 -23.50
CA SER A 261 11.59 12.11 -24.24
C SER A 261 12.05 10.77 -23.61
N ILE A 262 13.26 10.22 -23.87
CA ILE A 262 13.64 8.83 -24.20
C ILE A 262 15.06 8.69 -24.76
N ILE A 263 16.22 9.06 -24.18
CA ILE A 263 17.47 9.67 -24.72
C ILE A 263 18.95 9.14 -24.96
N GLY A 264 19.40 7.88 -25.00
CA GLY A 264 20.54 7.55 -25.92
C GLY A 264 21.39 6.27 -25.85
N ALA A 265 21.62 5.65 -27.00
CA ALA A 265 22.95 5.43 -27.63
C ALA A 265 23.91 4.24 -27.48
N PRO A 266 23.47 3.06 -27.83
CA PRO A 266 24.24 1.88 -27.74
C PRO A 266 25.61 1.82 -28.45
N LEU A 267 25.88 2.01 -29.75
CA LEU A 267 27.23 2.01 -30.38
C LEU A 267 28.42 2.49 -29.44
N LYS A 268 28.28 3.48 -28.53
CA LYS A 268 29.19 4.14 -27.48
C LYS A 268 30.49 3.44 -26.87
N GLN A 269 31.03 3.71 -25.66
CA GLN A 269 32.02 2.82 -24.90
C GLN A 269 31.77 2.72 -23.33
N VAL A 270 32.04 1.63 -22.59
CA VAL A 270 31.81 1.54 -21.10
C VAL A 270 32.46 0.29 -20.47
N ASN A 271 32.73 0.21 -19.16
CA ASN A 271 33.21 -0.92 -18.32
C ASN A 271 33.89 -2.27 -18.79
N GLY A 272 34.00 -2.70 -20.06
CA GLY A 272 34.44 -4.06 -20.47
C GLY A 272 34.97 -4.24 -21.92
N SER A 273 34.51 -5.24 -22.68
CA SER A 273 35.01 -5.63 -24.03
C SER A 273 34.51 -4.74 -25.20
N PRO A 274 34.91 -4.73 -26.51
CA PRO A 274 34.21 -3.96 -27.54
C PRO A 274 32.73 -4.34 -27.64
N SER A 275 31.78 -3.46 -27.26
CA SER A 275 30.46 -3.19 -27.89
C SER A 275 29.25 -2.97 -26.89
N GLN A 276 29.47 -2.27 -25.78
CA GLN A 276 28.63 -2.25 -24.60
C GLN A 276 27.32 -1.48 -24.48
N GLY A 277 26.34 -1.51 -25.39
CA GLY A 277 25.18 -0.60 -25.55
C GLY A 277 24.77 0.62 -24.65
N ALA A 278 23.67 1.35 -24.81
CA ALA A 278 23.42 2.56 -23.99
C ALA A 278 22.00 3.13 -24.02
N VAL A 279 21.46 3.73 -22.94
CA VAL A 279 20.00 4.03 -22.92
C VAL A 279 19.62 5.07 -21.83
N TYR A 280 19.69 6.45 -21.98
CA TYR A 280 19.73 7.57 -20.96
C TYR A 280 18.51 8.54 -20.63
N VAL A 281 18.14 8.87 -19.35
CA VAL A 281 16.78 9.26 -18.78
C VAL A 281 16.45 10.72 -18.27
N TYR A 282 15.82 11.66 -19.01
CA TYR A 282 15.36 13.04 -18.58
C TYR A 282 13.87 13.43 -18.11
N THR A 283 13.52 13.59 -16.79
CA THR A 283 12.40 14.26 -15.93
C THR A 283 11.47 15.57 -16.20
N ARG A 284 10.52 15.76 -17.18
CA ARG A 284 9.91 17.08 -17.70
C ARG A 284 9.38 18.12 -16.72
N PRO A 285 9.70 19.41 -17.02
CA PRO A 285 8.98 20.56 -16.52
C PRO A 285 7.86 21.13 -17.41
N ASP A 286 6.87 21.66 -16.71
CA ASP A 286 6.49 23.09 -16.65
C ASP A 286 6.87 24.02 -17.83
N SER A 287 8.15 24.20 -18.14
CA SER A 287 8.63 25.31 -18.98
C SER A 287 8.65 24.97 -20.48
N GLY A 288 7.71 24.14 -20.91
CA GLY A 288 7.68 23.57 -22.25
C GLY A 288 8.93 22.75 -22.53
N TRP A 289 9.27 22.60 -23.79
CA TRP A 289 10.47 21.91 -24.21
C TRP A 289 11.61 22.89 -24.56
N ALA A 290 11.83 23.92 -23.73
CA ALA A 290 12.77 25.03 -23.96
C ALA A 290 14.30 24.84 -23.67
N LYS A 291 14.83 24.78 -22.42
CA LYS A 291 16.29 24.61 -22.00
C LYS A 291 16.66 23.58 -20.85
N ALA A 292 17.25 22.37 -21.00
CA ALA A 292 17.40 21.29 -19.96
C ALA A 292 18.78 20.55 -19.84
N SER A 293 18.93 19.55 -18.95
CA SER A 293 20.21 18.91 -18.49
C SER A 293 20.13 17.42 -18.04
N GLU A 294 21.23 16.83 -17.51
CA GLU A 294 21.54 15.43 -17.05
C GLU A 294 20.90 14.79 -15.80
N THR A 295 21.20 13.49 -15.48
CA THR A 295 22.50 12.79 -15.02
C THR A 295 22.90 11.32 -15.53
N ALA A 296 24.03 11.04 -16.29
CA ALA A 296 24.72 9.67 -16.61
C ALA A 296 26.29 9.14 -16.38
N ARG A 297 26.81 8.35 -15.35
CA ARG A 297 28.01 7.43 -15.11
C ARG A 297 27.79 6.26 -14.03
N LEU A 298 27.71 4.92 -14.32
CA LEU A 298 27.23 3.78 -13.40
C LEU A 298 27.39 2.27 -13.93
N THR A 299 26.37 1.34 -13.88
CA THR A 299 26.27 -0.13 -14.31
C THR A 299 24.81 -0.75 -14.51
N ALA A 300 24.57 -1.91 -15.20
CA ALA A 300 23.55 -3.02 -15.08
C ALA A 300 24.30 -4.37 -15.15
N SER A 301 24.31 -5.18 -14.11
CA SER A 301 25.61 -5.61 -13.55
C SER A 301 26.64 -6.22 -14.52
N ASP A 302 26.52 -7.51 -14.77
CA ASP A 302 27.37 -8.43 -15.54
C ASP A 302 27.33 -8.24 -17.08
N GLY A 303 27.19 -7.01 -17.57
CA GLY A 303 27.28 -6.73 -19.01
C GLY A 303 28.69 -6.84 -19.57
N GLU A 304 28.81 -7.39 -20.76
CA GLU A 304 30.04 -7.97 -21.31
C GLU A 304 29.89 -8.32 -22.80
N SER A 305 30.93 -8.90 -23.42
CA SER A 305 31.00 -8.84 -24.89
C SER A 305 29.82 -9.37 -25.63
N GLY A 306 29.72 -8.90 -26.86
CA GLY A 306 28.49 -8.86 -27.56
C GLY A 306 27.42 -7.73 -27.29
N ASP A 307 27.21 -7.18 -26.07
CA ASP A 307 25.84 -6.64 -25.81
C ASP A 307 25.57 -5.25 -26.36
N HIS A 308 24.97 -5.22 -27.53
CA HIS A 308 24.59 -4.00 -28.22
C HIS A 308 23.59 -3.05 -27.53
N PHE A 309 23.32 -3.20 -26.23
CA PHE A 309 22.24 -2.71 -25.36
C PHE A 309 21.56 -1.41 -25.73
N GLY A 310 20.88 -1.45 -26.85
CA GLY A 310 19.54 -0.96 -26.92
C GLY A 310 19.01 -0.71 -28.31
N GLN A 311 19.08 -1.47 -29.40
CA GLN A 311 18.12 -1.20 -30.52
C GLN A 311 16.60 -1.19 -30.06
N ALA A 312 16.20 -1.46 -28.75
CA ALA A 312 15.32 -0.85 -27.63
C ALA A 312 14.00 -0.04 -27.79
N VAL A 313 13.30 0.70 -26.86
CA VAL A 313 12.98 0.70 -25.37
C VAL A 313 11.33 0.64 -24.91
N SER A 314 10.43 0.92 -23.89
CA SER A 314 8.76 1.07 -23.80
C SER A 314 7.50 2.23 -23.59
N LEU A 315 7.38 3.52 -23.08
CA LEU A 315 6.31 4.15 -22.13
C LEU A 315 4.73 4.29 -22.31
N ASN A 316 3.97 4.45 -21.16
CA ASN A 316 2.88 5.40 -20.64
C ASN A 316 2.51 5.10 -19.13
N ASP A 317 1.96 6.03 -18.29
CA ASP A 317 2.35 6.29 -16.85
C ASP A 317 2.42 5.06 -15.93
N GLY A 318 3.37 4.21 -16.25
CA GLY A 318 3.73 3.00 -15.58
C GLY A 318 5.13 2.68 -16.01
N LEU A 319 5.34 1.64 -16.76
CA LEU A 319 6.29 0.62 -16.42
C LEU A 319 7.08 0.03 -17.57
N ALA A 320 8.33 -0.42 -17.47
CA ALA A 320 8.95 -1.10 -18.60
C ALA A 320 10.13 -2.08 -18.33
N LEU A 321 10.53 -3.01 -19.26
CA LEU A 321 11.50 -4.21 -19.39
C LEU A 321 12.84 -4.31 -20.28
N ILE A 322 13.83 -3.41 -20.20
CA ILE A 322 15.17 -3.30 -20.87
C ILE A 322 16.18 -4.48 -21.14
N GLY A 323 15.94 -5.49 -22.01
CA GLY A 323 16.83 -6.58 -22.54
C GLY A 323 17.58 -6.57 -23.93
N ALA A 324 18.22 -7.69 -24.31
CA ALA A 324 19.46 -7.86 -25.14
C ALA A 324 19.75 -8.45 -26.61
N PRO A 325 19.26 -7.93 -27.78
CA PRO A 325 19.31 -8.27 -29.22
C PRO A 325 20.55 -8.66 -30.03
N PHE A 326 21.54 -9.32 -29.43
CA PHE A 326 22.17 -10.56 -29.91
C PHE A 326 23.05 -11.07 -28.76
N LYS A 327 22.70 -11.09 -27.43
CA LYS A 327 23.35 -11.68 -26.14
C LYS A 327 24.50 -12.82 -26.20
N GLU A 328 24.88 -13.68 -25.24
CA GLU A 328 25.90 -14.73 -25.55
C GLU A 328 25.68 -15.58 -26.87
N MET A 329 26.35 -15.33 -28.00
CA MET A 329 26.57 -16.23 -29.17
C MET A 329 25.41 -16.72 -30.08
N ASP A 330 24.15 -16.51 -29.72
CA ASP A 330 22.95 -16.57 -30.59
C ASP A 330 21.58 -16.62 -29.84
N SER A 331 21.44 -16.58 -28.50
CA SER A 331 20.45 -17.00 -27.42
C SER A 331 19.43 -16.17 -26.42
N GLY A 332 18.72 -15.05 -26.68
CA GLY A 332 17.88 -14.02 -25.91
C GLY A 332 17.94 -13.50 -24.44
N ALA A 333 17.07 -12.52 -24.02
CA ALA A 333 16.92 -11.89 -22.65
C ALA A 333 15.71 -10.90 -22.33
N ALA A 334 15.76 -10.00 -21.32
CA ALA A 334 14.75 -8.94 -20.99
C ALA A 334 15.35 -7.88 -20.01
N TYR A 335 14.63 -6.97 -19.29
CA TYR A 335 15.22 -5.95 -18.34
C TYR A 335 14.46 -4.73 -17.66
N ILE A 336 13.50 -4.70 -16.70
CA ILE A 336 12.73 -3.47 -16.18
C ILE A 336 13.46 -2.12 -15.78
N PHE A 337 12.84 -1.14 -15.09
CA PHE A 337 13.46 -0.17 -14.11
C PHE A 337 12.41 0.81 -13.56
N GLU A 338 11.67 0.47 -12.49
CA GLU A 338 10.65 1.28 -11.74
C GLU A 338 10.80 2.82 -11.46
N LYS A 339 10.18 3.40 -10.41
CA LYS A 339 10.24 4.84 -10.10
C LYS A 339 10.54 5.15 -8.64
N PRO A 340 11.56 5.98 -8.41
CA PRO A 340 11.49 6.95 -7.36
C PRO A 340 10.53 8.02 -7.80
N GLU A 341 9.46 8.14 -7.04
CA GLU A 341 9.39 9.20 -6.04
C GLU A 341 10.42 10.35 -6.23
N ASN A 342 11.71 10.05 -6.05
CA ASN A 342 12.85 10.96 -6.13
C ASN A 342 13.56 11.05 -7.53
N GLY A 343 12.84 10.92 -8.64
CA GLY A 343 13.39 11.18 -9.99
C GLY A 343 14.35 10.09 -10.52
N TRP A 344 15.20 10.41 -11.51
CA TRP A 344 16.04 9.42 -12.19
C TRP A 344 17.60 9.62 -11.94
N THR A 345 18.40 8.58 -11.53
CA THR A 345 19.87 8.66 -11.11
C THR A 345 20.77 7.33 -11.03
N THR A 346 21.43 6.87 -9.92
CA THR A 346 22.61 5.89 -9.80
C THR A 346 22.65 4.43 -9.09
N SER A 347 21.70 3.44 -8.94
CA SER A 347 21.96 2.16 -8.15
C SER A 347 21.10 0.85 -8.27
N THR A 348 20.41 0.60 -9.37
CA THR A 348 18.99 0.22 -9.24
C THR A 348 18.44 -0.79 -10.25
N GLU A 349 18.97 -2.01 -10.31
CA GLU A 349 18.49 -3.12 -11.17
C GLU A 349 17.73 -4.21 -10.38
N THR A 350 17.30 -5.30 -11.03
CA THR A 350 16.89 -6.54 -10.37
C THR A 350 17.36 -7.96 -10.86
N GLU A 351 17.97 -8.38 -12.03
CA GLU A 351 17.91 -9.84 -12.55
C GLU A 351 19.24 -10.83 -12.96
N LYS A 352 19.71 -12.20 -12.80
CA LYS A 352 19.66 -13.76 -12.20
C LYS A 352 18.36 -14.89 -11.70
N LEU A 353 17.02 -15.37 -12.13
CA LEU A 353 15.86 -15.51 -13.36
C LEU A 353 15.81 -15.88 -15.09
N TRP A 354 16.54 -16.84 -15.89
CA TRP A 354 16.92 -17.41 -17.39
C TRP A 354 15.52 -17.28 -18.32
N ALA A 355 14.79 -17.98 -19.30
CA ALA A 355 14.69 -19.07 -20.40
C ALA A 355 14.87 -20.64 -20.29
N SER A 356 13.78 -21.36 -20.11
CA SER A 356 13.64 -22.70 -19.47
C SER A 356 14.20 -23.81 -20.31
N ASP A 357 13.99 -23.76 -21.61
CA ASP A 357 14.44 -24.83 -22.51
C ASP A 357 14.72 -24.33 -23.91
N GLY A 358 15.25 -23.12 -24.02
CA GLY A 358 15.91 -22.69 -25.25
C GLY A 358 17.01 -23.64 -25.68
N ASN A 359 17.57 -23.45 -26.87
CA ASN A 359 18.57 -24.36 -27.45
C ASN A 359 19.72 -23.61 -28.10
N THR A 360 19.91 -23.50 -29.42
CA THR A 360 21.09 -22.76 -29.96
C THR A 360 20.73 -21.67 -30.97
N LYS A 361 21.62 -20.75 -31.30
CA LYS A 361 21.39 -19.63 -32.22
C LYS A 361 20.16 -18.78 -31.89
N ASP A 362 19.56 -18.99 -30.74
CA ASP A 362 18.23 -18.54 -30.44
C ASP A 362 18.16 -17.02 -30.23
N VAL A 363 18.20 -16.22 -31.32
CA VAL A 363 18.34 -14.75 -31.38
C VAL A 363 17.29 -13.91 -30.52
N PHE A 364 16.86 -14.30 -29.32
CA PHE A 364 15.63 -14.01 -28.58
C PHE A 364 15.54 -12.56 -28.09
N GLY A 365 15.27 -11.61 -29.02
CA GLY A 365 14.98 -10.21 -28.69
C GLY A 365 14.53 -8.98 -29.52
N THR A 366 14.22 -8.97 -30.80
CA THR A 366 13.99 -7.71 -31.46
C THR A 366 12.83 -6.88 -30.81
N ALA A 367 12.08 -7.24 -29.72
CA ALA A 367 11.22 -6.40 -28.77
C ALA A 367 10.45 -7.05 -27.58
N ILE A 368 10.10 -6.40 -26.42
CA ILE A 368 9.00 -6.75 -25.44
C ILE A 368 8.14 -5.58 -24.85
N ALA A 369 6.83 -5.71 -24.46
CA ALA A 369 5.92 -4.56 -24.20
C ALA A 369 4.75 -4.56 -23.20
N ILE A 370 4.47 -3.52 -22.43
CA ILE A 370 3.87 -3.71 -21.09
C ILE A 370 2.56 -3.00 -20.82
N HIS A 371 1.89 -3.38 -19.75
CA HIS A 371 0.88 -2.59 -19.09
C HIS A 371 0.97 -2.88 -17.61
N PRO A 372 0.45 -2.09 -16.67
CA PRO A 372 1.10 -2.59 -14.70
C PRO A 372 1.47 -4.10 -14.48
N GLN A 373 0.64 -5.10 -14.80
CA GLN A 373 0.69 -6.49 -14.29
C GLN A 373 0.93 -7.69 -15.28
N THR A 374 1.85 -7.71 -16.26
CA THR A 374 2.10 -8.91 -17.15
C THR A 374 3.41 -8.72 -17.93
N ALA A 375 4.17 -9.72 -18.46
CA ALA A 375 5.61 -9.54 -18.89
C ALA A 375 6.38 -10.06 -20.19
N LEU A 376 5.93 -10.89 -21.17
CA LEU A 376 6.54 -11.12 -22.52
C LEU A 376 7.87 -11.93 -22.78
N VAL A 377 9.02 -11.34 -23.15
CA VAL A 377 10.37 -12.00 -23.21
C VAL A 377 10.61 -13.36 -23.96
N CYS A 378 10.99 -13.31 -25.23
CA CYS A 378 10.22 -14.05 -26.21
C CYS A 378 10.66 -14.59 -27.64
N ALA A 379 11.75 -15.26 -27.89
CA ALA A 379 11.65 -16.49 -28.73
C ALA A 379 11.23 -16.76 -30.27
N PRO A 380 11.30 -15.93 -31.36
CA PRO A 380 11.77 -16.20 -32.76
C PRO A 380 12.49 -17.41 -33.35
N HIS A 381 13.41 -17.28 -34.37
CA HIS A 381 14.36 -18.27 -34.95
C HIS A 381 14.43 -19.74 -34.37
N LYS A 382 14.10 -20.12 -33.09
CA LYS A 382 13.92 -21.40 -32.29
C LYS A 382 13.63 -22.79 -32.89
N THR A 383 13.35 -23.86 -32.14
CA THR A 383 12.76 -25.16 -32.59
C THR A 383 11.54 -25.64 -31.76
N VAL A 384 10.27 -25.29 -32.06
CA VAL A 384 9.20 -26.23 -31.60
C VAL A 384 9.38 -27.48 -32.39
N ASP A 385 8.85 -28.57 -31.83
CA ASP A 385 8.28 -29.67 -32.57
C ASP A 385 9.09 -29.99 -33.82
N THR A 386 8.71 -29.42 -34.96
CA THR A 386 9.45 -29.65 -36.19
C THR A 386 9.24 -28.56 -37.26
N ASN A 387 9.34 -27.26 -36.98
CA ASN A 387 8.91 -26.26 -37.98
C ASN A 387 9.85 -25.08 -38.27
N GLU A 388 10.62 -25.09 -39.40
CA GLU A 388 11.54 -23.98 -39.67
C GLU A 388 10.81 -22.74 -40.04
N LYS A 389 11.57 -21.70 -40.09
CA LYS A 389 11.55 -20.74 -39.03
C LYS A 389 10.16 -20.32 -38.35
N GLN A 390 9.62 -21.07 -37.34
CA GLN A 390 8.37 -20.87 -36.50
C GLN A 390 8.13 -19.74 -35.41
N GLY A 391 8.45 -18.45 -35.54
CA GLY A 391 8.13 -17.40 -34.49
C GLY A 391 8.55 -17.66 -33.04
N SER A 392 7.99 -17.02 -31.98
CA SER A 392 7.61 -17.62 -30.65
C SER A 392 7.28 -16.72 -29.41
N VAL A 393 7.65 -17.03 -28.15
CA VAL A 393 7.71 -16.19 -26.93
C VAL A 393 8.20 -17.09 -25.78
N TYR A 394 7.39 -18.01 -25.28
CA TYR A 394 7.54 -18.59 -23.92
C TYR A 394 7.34 -17.57 -22.88
N VAL A 395 6.42 -17.89 -22.00
CA VAL A 395 5.86 -16.83 -21.22
C VAL A 395 6.85 -16.52 -20.08
N PHE A 396 6.28 -16.01 -19.03
CA PHE A 396 6.72 -15.97 -17.68
C PHE A 396 5.61 -15.12 -17.03
N SER A 397 5.93 -13.90 -16.64
CA SER A 397 5.17 -13.00 -15.80
C SER A 397 5.04 -13.52 -14.40
N PRO A 398 5.03 -12.60 -13.45
CA PRO A 398 5.63 -12.95 -12.17
C PRO A 398 4.64 -13.72 -11.13
N ASN A 399 4.41 -13.46 -9.81
CA ASN A 399 3.24 -13.78 -8.89
C ASN A 399 2.61 -12.52 -8.14
N GLN A 400 3.33 -11.76 -7.29
CA GLN A 400 3.03 -10.45 -6.59
C GLN A 400 2.97 -9.16 -7.45
N THR A 401 2.92 -7.92 -6.91
CA THR A 401 2.77 -6.70 -7.73
C THR A 401 4.02 -5.84 -7.98
N ASP A 402 5.22 -6.17 -7.48
CA ASP A 402 6.45 -5.45 -7.84
C ASP A 402 6.78 -5.73 -9.32
N TRP A 403 7.90 -5.19 -9.76
CA TRP A 403 8.69 -5.86 -10.78
C TRP A 403 10.03 -6.43 -10.23
N THR A 404 10.02 -7.23 -9.16
CA THR A 404 11.25 -7.72 -8.48
C THR A 404 11.56 -9.21 -8.52
N SER A 405 10.73 -10.09 -9.11
CA SER A 405 11.15 -11.47 -9.52
C SER A 405 10.05 -12.20 -10.32
N VAL A 406 10.24 -13.42 -10.90
CA VAL A 406 9.36 -13.93 -12.00
C VAL A 406 9.01 -15.42 -12.23
N SER A 407 7.79 -15.69 -12.75
CA SER A 407 7.08 -17.01 -12.88
C SER A 407 6.58 -17.33 -14.26
N GLU A 408 6.02 -18.53 -14.52
CA GLU A 408 5.64 -19.07 -15.83
C GLU A 408 4.87 -20.45 -15.81
N THR A 409 4.02 -20.81 -16.82
CA THR A 409 3.20 -22.05 -16.95
C THR A 409 3.04 -22.67 -18.39
N GLU A 410 1.92 -22.49 -19.13
CA GLU A 410 1.54 -23.16 -20.42
C GLU A 410 1.05 -22.21 -21.56
N GLN A 411 1.32 -22.53 -22.84
CA GLN A 411 1.91 -21.60 -23.85
C GLN A 411 1.04 -21.18 -25.07
N LEU A 412 1.05 -19.92 -25.52
CA LEU A 412 0.53 -19.54 -26.87
C LEU A 412 1.34 -20.38 -27.86
N SER A 413 0.64 -21.23 -28.63
CA SER A 413 1.09 -22.56 -29.12
C SER A 413 0.62 -22.86 -30.55
N SER A 414 -0.31 -23.80 -30.81
CA SER A 414 -0.78 -24.13 -32.18
C SER A 414 -2.04 -25.02 -32.18
N LEU A 415 -2.95 -24.81 -33.15
CA LEU A 415 -4.09 -25.72 -33.40
C LEU A 415 -4.94 -25.47 -34.67
N PHE A 416 -4.63 -24.51 -35.57
CA PHE A 416 -5.22 -24.62 -36.92
C PHE A 416 -4.58 -25.81 -37.67
N THR A 417 -5.20 -26.25 -38.78
CA THR A 417 -4.87 -27.47 -39.56
C THR A 417 -5.43 -27.33 -40.99
N PRO A 418 -5.00 -28.11 -42.02
CA PRO A 418 -4.24 -29.37 -41.96
C PRO A 418 -3.08 -29.56 -42.97
N PHE A 419 -2.43 -28.50 -43.48
CA PHE A 419 -1.22 -28.63 -44.32
C PHE A 419 0.00 -29.13 -43.51
N VAL A 420 1.12 -29.21 -44.22
CA VAL A 420 2.50 -29.47 -43.78
C VAL A 420 3.38 -28.55 -44.63
N ASN A 421 4.53 -28.16 -44.08
CA ASN A 421 5.65 -27.49 -44.72
C ASN A 421 5.47 -26.01 -45.17
N ASN A 422 5.41 -25.06 -44.23
CA ASN A 422 5.95 -23.70 -44.40
C ASN A 422 7.28 -23.52 -43.58
N LEU A 423 8.49 -23.35 -44.16
CA LEU A 423 9.74 -23.07 -43.40
C LEU A 423 10.02 -21.58 -43.49
N ASP A 424 10.28 -20.95 -42.37
CA ASP A 424 10.69 -19.56 -42.21
C ASP A 424 9.52 -18.64 -42.11
N ASP A 425 8.41 -19.14 -41.55
CA ASP A 425 7.20 -18.32 -41.48
C ASP A 425 7.56 -17.04 -40.88
N GLN A 426 8.01 -17.19 -39.64
CA GLN A 426 8.83 -16.30 -38.87
C GLN A 426 8.17 -15.85 -37.54
N PHE A 427 7.01 -16.24 -37.04
CA PHE A 427 6.25 -15.32 -36.13
C PHE A 427 6.76 -14.47 -35.01
N GLY A 428 7.01 -13.16 -35.17
CA GLY A 428 7.47 -12.27 -36.25
C GLY A 428 7.88 -10.90 -35.66
N ILE A 429 8.65 -10.01 -36.29
CA ILE A 429 9.35 -8.85 -35.68
C ILE A 429 8.52 -7.86 -34.74
N SER A 430 8.02 -8.18 -33.51
CA SER A 430 7.31 -7.23 -32.58
C SER A 430 7.47 -6.99 -31.06
N VAL A 431 7.02 -5.80 -30.56
CA VAL A 431 5.71 -5.73 -29.85
C VAL A 431 5.10 -4.34 -29.56
N ALA A 432 4.38 -4.16 -28.41
CA ALA A 432 3.30 -3.37 -27.77
C ALA A 432 1.82 -3.69 -27.43
N ILE A 433 1.40 -3.57 -26.19
CA ILE A 433 0.04 -3.90 -25.75
C ILE A 433 -0.79 -2.70 -25.44
N ASP A 434 -2.08 -2.73 -25.74
CA ASP A 434 -3.10 -1.84 -25.21
C ASP A 434 -4.00 -2.67 -24.35
N GLY A 435 -4.38 -2.07 -23.22
CA GLY A 435 -3.99 -2.62 -21.96
C GLY A 435 -4.53 -4.01 -21.68
N THR A 436 -5.60 -4.38 -22.35
CA THR A 436 -6.34 -5.56 -22.02
C THR A 436 -6.48 -6.52 -23.25
N THR A 437 -5.82 -6.23 -24.36
CA THR A 437 -5.98 -6.97 -25.64
C THR A 437 -4.62 -7.07 -26.31
N ALA A 438 -4.29 -8.22 -26.91
CA ALA A 438 -3.09 -8.62 -27.65
C ALA A 438 -3.04 -8.54 -29.20
N VAL A 439 -3.35 -9.61 -29.93
CA VAL A 439 -2.87 -9.89 -31.30
C VAL A 439 -2.93 -11.36 -31.67
N VAL A 440 -1.89 -11.95 -32.29
CA VAL A 440 -0.49 -11.51 -32.38
C VAL A 440 0.03 -11.97 -33.76
N GLY A 441 0.18 -11.12 -34.83
CA GLY A 441 0.08 -11.37 -36.34
C GLY A 441 1.15 -11.45 -37.51
N MET A 442 0.92 -12.19 -38.69
CA MET A 442 1.67 -13.07 -39.77
C MET A 442 2.54 -12.56 -41.02
N GLY A 443 3.94 -12.60 -41.17
CA GLY A 443 4.95 -13.16 -42.21
C GLY A 443 6.52 -12.87 -42.52
N MET A 444 7.32 -13.69 -43.23
CA MET A 444 8.33 -13.25 -44.24
C MET A 444 8.24 -13.94 -45.63
N MET A 445 9.08 -14.91 -46.04
CA MET A 445 8.92 -15.66 -47.34
C MET A 445 9.72 -16.99 -47.44
N ASP A 446 9.04 -18.14 -47.65
CA ASP A 446 9.60 -19.51 -47.82
C ASP A 446 9.77 -19.87 -49.27
N PHE A 447 10.96 -20.34 -49.62
CA PHE A 447 11.08 -21.09 -50.86
C PHE A 447 10.67 -22.55 -50.65
N PRO A 448 9.50 -22.99 -51.20
CA PRO A 448 9.41 -22.97 -52.67
C PRO A 448 8.00 -22.90 -53.33
N ILE A 449 6.99 -22.19 -52.82
CA ILE A 449 5.80 -21.84 -53.66
C ILE A 449 5.36 -20.38 -53.45
N ASP A 450 4.08 -20.01 -53.69
CA ASP A 450 3.65 -18.63 -53.98
C ASP A 450 2.34 -18.17 -53.24
N LEU A 451 2.23 -18.22 -51.90
CA LEU A 451 0.99 -17.91 -51.14
C LEU A 451 1.22 -17.31 -49.72
N ASP A 452 1.68 -16.07 -49.61
CA ASP A 452 2.07 -15.53 -48.29
C ASP A 452 1.97 -14.02 -48.11
N LYS A 453 0.74 -13.56 -48.02
CA LYS A 453 0.33 -12.16 -47.90
C LYS A 453 0.85 -11.53 -46.67
N GLY A 454 0.15 -11.98 -45.68
CA GLY A 454 0.00 -11.67 -44.33
C GLY A 454 -1.18 -12.41 -43.81
N GLN A 455 -1.33 -12.59 -42.51
CA GLN A 455 -2.52 -12.80 -41.64
C GLN A 455 -2.17 -12.17 -40.29
N VAL A 456 -2.99 -12.11 -39.23
CA VAL A 456 -2.57 -11.34 -38.03
C VAL A 456 -2.87 -11.92 -36.64
N LEU A 457 -3.47 -13.09 -36.44
CA LEU A 457 -3.77 -13.66 -35.10
C LEU A 457 -4.60 -12.78 -34.06
N VAL A 458 -5.57 -13.31 -33.25
CA VAL A 458 -6.55 -12.47 -32.45
C VAL A 458 -6.74 -13.00 -30.97
N TYR A 459 -7.00 -12.24 -29.85
CA TYR A 459 -6.75 -12.51 -28.37
C TYR A 459 -7.44 -11.57 -27.21
N GLU A 460 -8.75 -11.60 -26.79
CA GLU A 460 -9.62 -10.86 -25.75
C GLU A 460 -9.71 -11.39 -24.26
N TYR A 461 -9.28 -10.79 -23.09
CA TYR A 461 -9.55 -11.48 -21.76
C TYR A 461 -11.03 -11.96 -21.74
N ALA A 462 -11.16 -13.26 -21.53
CA ALA A 462 -12.29 -14.05 -21.11
C ALA A 462 -11.77 -15.46 -20.70
N GLU A 463 -12.08 -15.92 -19.49
CA GLU A 463 -12.01 -17.33 -19.05
C GLU A 463 -10.62 -18.04 -18.83
N GLU A 464 -9.72 -17.48 -18.00
CA GLU A 464 -8.45 -18.08 -17.48
C GLU A 464 -7.34 -18.73 -18.40
N ALA A 465 -7.51 -19.03 -19.71
CA ALA A 465 -6.41 -19.11 -20.71
C ALA A 465 -6.62 -18.28 -22.01
N TRP A 466 -5.60 -17.53 -22.49
CA TRP A 466 -5.83 -16.65 -23.67
C TRP A 466 -6.18 -17.50 -24.94
N GLU A 467 -7.37 -17.35 -25.58
CA GLU A 467 -7.92 -18.22 -26.67
C GLU A 467 -8.11 -17.66 -28.11
N LEU A 468 -8.85 -18.38 -29.01
CA LEU A 468 -8.79 -18.23 -30.46
C LEU A 468 -10.06 -18.55 -31.38
N SER A 469 -11.12 -17.73 -31.56
CA SER A 469 -12.11 -17.83 -32.70
C SER A 469 -11.72 -17.60 -34.22
N ALA A 470 -11.82 -16.40 -34.88
CA ALA A 470 -11.88 -16.23 -36.39
C ALA A 470 -10.75 -15.42 -37.15
N VAL A 471 -10.74 -15.36 -38.52
CA VAL A 471 -9.50 -15.36 -39.37
C VAL A 471 -9.49 -14.47 -40.67
N LEU A 472 -8.51 -13.55 -40.88
CA LEU A 472 -8.63 -12.23 -41.61
C LEU A 472 -7.97 -12.03 -43.01
N THR A 473 -7.76 -10.78 -43.54
CA THR A 473 -7.19 -10.38 -44.89
C THR A 473 -6.64 -8.94 -45.13
N ALA A 474 -6.17 -8.75 -46.36
CA ALA A 474 -6.15 -7.64 -47.28
C ALA A 474 -6.88 -8.24 -48.50
N THR A 475 -7.93 -7.67 -49.09
CA THR A 475 -8.57 -8.29 -50.26
C THR A 475 -7.72 -8.21 -51.53
N ASP A 476 -6.58 -7.52 -51.52
CA ASP A 476 -6.11 -6.81 -52.69
C ASP A 476 -4.74 -7.12 -53.30
N GLY A 477 -3.78 -7.58 -52.52
CA GLY A 477 -2.40 -7.83 -52.94
C GLY A 477 -2.11 -9.02 -53.85
N ARG A 478 -0.82 -9.25 -54.08
CA ARG A 478 -0.20 -10.16 -55.08
C ARG A 478 1.30 -10.45 -54.71
N LEU A 479 1.82 -11.64 -55.00
CA LEU A 479 3.06 -12.18 -54.39
C LEU A 479 4.26 -11.24 -54.16
N GLY A 480 4.84 -11.45 -53.00
CA GLY A 480 6.08 -10.96 -52.48
C GLY A 480 5.84 -9.91 -51.42
N ASP A 481 4.54 -9.63 -51.13
CA ASP A 481 4.11 -8.65 -50.18
C ASP A 481 4.87 -8.90 -48.93
N ASN A 482 4.45 -9.77 -48.04
CA ASN A 482 4.99 -9.75 -46.72
C ASN A 482 4.33 -8.60 -45.92
N PHE A 483 3.23 -8.85 -45.26
CA PHE A 483 2.33 -7.95 -44.53
C PHE A 483 2.78 -7.21 -43.23
N GLY A 484 4.01 -6.70 -42.98
CA GLY A 484 4.20 -6.42 -41.55
C GLY A 484 5.41 -6.31 -40.71
N TYR A 485 6.46 -5.69 -41.13
CA TYR A 485 7.59 -5.48 -40.25
C TYR A 485 7.25 -4.77 -38.92
N SER A 486 6.04 -4.21 -38.71
CA SER A 486 5.44 -3.84 -37.41
C SER A 486 3.99 -3.33 -37.37
N VAL A 487 3.37 -3.12 -36.19
CA VAL A 487 1.96 -2.90 -35.82
C VAL A 487 1.84 -2.41 -34.32
N ALA A 488 0.66 -2.25 -33.65
CA ALA A 488 0.37 -1.36 -32.47
C ALA A 488 -1.00 -0.76 -32.12
N ILE A 489 -1.26 -0.27 -30.88
CA ILE A 489 -2.62 -0.12 -30.34
C ILE A 489 -2.91 0.77 -29.01
N SER A 490 -4.08 1.35 -28.60
CA SER A 490 -4.62 2.16 -27.40
C SER A 490 -6.20 2.27 -27.32
N ASN A 491 -6.94 2.37 -26.21
CA ASN A 491 -8.34 1.84 -26.04
C ASN A 491 -9.39 1.46 -27.16
N GLN A 492 -9.57 1.90 -28.44
CA GLN A 492 -10.72 1.39 -29.29
C GLN A 492 -10.74 1.37 -30.88
N THR A 493 -9.60 1.30 -31.61
CA THR A 493 -9.14 1.89 -32.90
C THR A 493 -7.96 1.34 -33.81
N ILE A 494 -7.62 0.04 -33.87
CA ILE A 494 -6.65 -0.73 -34.69
C ILE A 494 -6.09 -0.11 -35.91
N VAL A 495 -4.87 -0.50 -36.16
CA VAL A 495 -4.21 -0.13 -37.37
C VAL A 495 -3.42 -1.41 -37.90
N VAL A 496 -3.14 -1.66 -39.20
CA VAL A 496 -2.33 -2.82 -39.76
C VAL A 496 -1.44 -2.51 -41.03
N GLY A 497 -0.15 -2.06 -40.90
CA GLY A 497 0.83 -1.30 -41.78
C GLY A 497 1.05 -1.54 -43.30
N ALA A 498 2.25 -1.36 -43.97
CA ALA A 498 2.75 -2.01 -45.23
C ALA A 498 4.14 -1.66 -45.95
N PRO A 499 5.18 -2.57 -46.09
CA PRO A 499 6.45 -2.33 -46.87
C PRO A 499 6.41 -2.12 -48.42
N ASN A 500 7.22 -2.87 -49.22
CA ASN A 500 7.58 -2.84 -50.67
C ASN A 500 6.43 -2.82 -51.70
N LYS A 501 5.25 -2.32 -51.32
CA LYS A 501 4.03 -1.99 -52.07
C LYS A 501 4.23 -1.26 -53.43
N GLU A 502 3.26 -1.20 -54.36
CA GLU A 502 3.35 -1.02 -55.86
C GLU A 502 4.71 -0.75 -56.56
N ASP A 503 5.60 -1.76 -56.71
CA ASP A 503 7.00 -1.66 -57.21
C ASP A 503 7.94 -0.91 -56.25
N GLU A 504 7.62 -0.95 -54.96
CA GLU A 504 7.83 0.14 -54.01
C GLU A 504 6.84 1.35 -54.35
N LYS A 505 5.94 1.86 -53.44
CA LYS A 505 4.96 3.00 -53.68
C LYS A 505 4.30 4.06 -52.65
N GLY A 506 4.32 4.05 -51.30
CA GLY A 506 3.68 5.00 -50.31
C GLY A 506 2.15 5.12 -50.03
N ALA A 507 1.60 5.01 -48.78
CA ALA A 507 0.15 4.88 -48.39
C ALA A 507 -0.23 4.35 -46.96
N ALA A 508 -1.12 4.93 -46.12
CA ALA A 508 -1.61 4.34 -44.84
C ALA A 508 -2.50 3.04 -44.88
N TYR A 509 -3.42 2.88 -43.91
CA TYR A 509 -4.65 2.06 -43.55
C TYR A 509 -5.27 2.76 -42.34
N VAL A 510 -6.48 2.42 -41.89
CA VAL A 510 -6.98 2.78 -40.54
C VAL A 510 -8.06 1.79 -40.14
N PHE A 511 -8.18 1.28 -38.91
CA PHE A 511 -9.15 0.22 -38.55
C PHE A 511 -9.82 0.38 -37.13
N VAL A 512 -11.08 0.03 -36.81
CA VAL A 512 -11.73 0.38 -35.49
C VAL A 512 -12.93 -0.51 -35.03
N GLN A 513 -13.32 -0.56 -33.73
CA GLN A 513 -14.45 -1.33 -33.15
C GLN A 513 -15.82 -0.94 -33.70
N PRO A 514 -16.55 -1.84 -34.39
CA PRO A 514 -17.99 -1.84 -34.11
C PRO A 514 -18.24 -2.47 -32.70
N SER A 515 -19.37 -2.27 -31.99
CA SER A 515 -19.51 -2.61 -30.53
C SER A 515 -19.24 -4.07 -30.03
N GLU A 516 -20.14 -5.05 -30.28
CA GLU A 516 -20.17 -6.54 -30.06
C GLU A 516 -18.88 -7.43 -30.04
N GLY A 517 -17.64 -6.94 -29.88
CA GLY A 517 -16.42 -7.77 -30.01
C GLY A 517 -16.18 -8.25 -31.46
N TRP A 518 -15.05 -8.87 -31.80
CA TRP A 518 -14.38 -8.52 -33.06
C TRP A 518 -14.68 -9.43 -34.26
N GLY A 519 -15.36 -10.57 -34.08
CA GLY A 519 -15.84 -11.48 -35.15
C GLY A 519 -15.81 -11.01 -36.62
N ASN A 520 -14.90 -11.50 -37.47
CA ASN A 520 -15.05 -11.45 -38.95
C ASN A 520 -14.95 -10.11 -39.76
N MET A 521 -14.37 -9.01 -39.28
CA MET A 521 -13.97 -7.79 -40.07
C MET A 521 -13.66 -7.89 -41.59
N GLN A 522 -13.63 -6.80 -42.36
CA GLN A 522 -12.77 -6.68 -43.56
C GLN A 522 -12.24 -5.24 -43.74
N GLU A 523 -12.55 -4.62 -44.87
CA GLU A 523 -11.62 -3.79 -45.63
C GLU A 523 -11.40 -2.34 -45.16
N THR A 524 -12.22 -1.70 -44.29
CA THR A 524 -12.68 -0.27 -44.33
C THR A 524 -11.77 0.93 -44.81
N ALA A 525 -10.48 0.74 -45.12
CA ALA A 525 -9.39 1.68 -45.40
C ALA A 525 -8.82 1.80 -46.87
N LYS A 526 -8.37 2.99 -47.44
CA LYS A 526 -7.70 3.39 -48.79
C LYS A 526 -7.25 4.90 -49.34
N LEU A 527 -6.73 5.91 -48.62
CA LEU A 527 -6.32 7.36 -48.99
C LEU A 527 -5.30 7.70 -50.16
N THR A 528 -4.48 8.83 -50.21
CA THR A 528 -3.14 9.09 -50.97
C THR A 528 -2.06 10.13 -50.53
N PRO A 529 -1.13 10.69 -51.41
CA PRO A 529 -1.28 11.99 -52.17
C PRO A 529 -1.52 12.18 -53.72
N GLN A 530 -0.55 12.00 -54.67
CA GLN A 530 -0.62 12.44 -56.12
C GLN A 530 -0.43 11.41 -57.33
N GLN A 531 0.78 11.11 -57.86
CA GLN A 531 1.17 9.98 -58.82
C GLN A 531 2.65 9.30 -58.84
N GLY A 532 3.50 9.10 -57.76
CA GLY A 532 4.99 8.82 -57.43
C GLY A 532 5.93 8.18 -58.46
N SER A 533 7.31 8.35 -58.51
CA SER A 533 8.47 8.45 -59.58
C SER A 533 9.16 7.34 -60.57
N ALA A 534 9.80 6.18 -60.24
CA ALA A 534 9.87 4.82 -60.88
C ALA A 534 10.25 3.49 -60.00
N ASN A 535 10.14 3.42 -58.63
CA ASN A 535 10.17 2.33 -57.53
C ASN A 535 10.11 2.83 -55.96
N ASP A 536 8.96 3.25 -55.31
CA ASP A 536 8.51 4.16 -54.13
C ASP A 536 8.02 3.56 -52.62
N HIS A 537 8.47 2.61 -51.71
CA HIS A 537 7.72 1.91 -50.52
C HIS A 537 7.56 2.25 -48.96
N PHE A 538 6.49 1.92 -48.16
CA PHE A 538 6.04 2.49 -46.80
C PHE A 538 5.93 1.70 -45.44
N GLY A 539 7.05 1.40 -44.73
CA GLY A 539 7.15 0.53 -43.50
C GLY A 539 6.54 0.75 -42.05
N HIS A 540 6.98 0.41 -40.78
CA HIS A 540 7.93 -0.57 -40.16
C HIS A 540 8.05 -0.89 -38.61
N ALA A 541 7.75 -0.08 -37.58
CA ALA A 541 7.97 -0.33 -36.10
C ALA A 541 7.11 0.61 -35.18
N VAL A 542 6.42 0.21 -34.05
CA VAL A 542 5.08 0.88 -33.69
C VAL A 542 4.36 1.28 -32.33
N ALA A 543 3.24 2.07 -32.37
CA ALA A 543 2.70 2.98 -31.30
C ALA A 543 1.27 3.64 -31.36
N ILE A 544 0.72 4.19 -30.23
CA ILE A 544 -0.49 5.11 -30.12
C ILE A 544 -0.91 5.61 -28.70
N GLU A 545 -1.80 6.64 -28.65
CA GLU A 545 -2.68 7.23 -27.60
C GLU A 545 -3.85 7.99 -28.33
N GLU A 546 -4.44 9.11 -27.88
CA GLU A 546 -5.66 9.78 -28.42
C GLU A 546 -6.06 9.85 -29.95
N LYS A 547 -5.64 10.87 -30.71
CA LYS A 547 -6.05 11.32 -32.09
C LYS A 547 -4.96 11.29 -33.22
N VAL A 548 -3.72 11.70 -32.86
CA VAL A 548 -2.60 12.23 -33.65
C VAL A 548 -1.73 11.19 -34.36
N ILE A 549 -2.24 10.23 -35.16
CA ILE A 549 -1.56 8.95 -35.55
C ILE A 549 -0.09 8.95 -36.13
N VAL A 550 0.58 7.94 -36.73
CA VAL A 550 1.90 8.07 -37.43
C VAL A 550 2.03 7.10 -38.63
N VAL A 551 3.20 6.99 -39.36
CA VAL A 551 3.66 6.08 -40.46
C VAL A 551 5.16 6.30 -41.00
N GLY A 552 6.31 6.25 -40.29
CA GLY A 552 7.73 6.64 -40.66
C GLY A 552 8.38 6.35 -42.07
N ALA A 553 9.60 5.76 -42.32
CA ALA A 553 10.44 5.67 -43.64
C ALA A 553 11.57 4.68 -44.17
N PRO A 554 11.67 4.24 -45.46
CA PRO A 554 12.91 3.92 -46.28
C PRO A 554 13.72 4.84 -47.27
N ASP A 555 13.24 5.51 -48.34
CA ASP A 555 13.92 5.81 -49.67
C ASP A 555 13.47 7.01 -50.67
N LYS A 556 13.51 8.35 -50.41
CA LYS A 556 13.14 9.55 -51.28
C LYS A 556 13.99 10.81 -51.21
N ASP A 557 14.11 11.50 -52.32
CA ASP A 557 14.93 12.70 -52.34
C ASP A 557 14.23 14.02 -51.92
N GLY A 558 14.63 14.56 -50.77
CA GLY A 558 15.08 15.94 -50.46
C GLY A 558 16.14 16.62 -51.37
N ASN A 559 17.42 16.77 -50.91
CA ASN A 559 18.58 17.45 -51.56
C ASN A 559 19.95 16.73 -51.91
N GLY A 560 20.69 16.05 -51.01
CA GLY A 560 21.99 15.33 -51.29
C GLY A 560 21.84 13.79 -51.16
N SER A 561 22.81 12.89 -51.06
CA SER A 561 22.52 11.44 -51.26
C SER A 561 21.51 10.70 -50.34
N ASP A 562 20.47 10.02 -50.83
CA ASP A 562 19.77 9.00 -50.03
C ASP A 562 19.14 9.53 -48.70
N GLN A 563 18.24 10.56 -48.69
CA GLN A 563 17.83 11.28 -47.46
C GLN A 563 16.36 11.44 -46.94
N GLY A 564 15.32 11.17 -47.75
CA GLY A 564 13.92 10.88 -47.43
C GLY A 564 12.79 11.90 -47.41
N LEU A 565 11.61 11.40 -46.89
CA LEU A 565 10.30 12.04 -46.49
C LEU A 565 9.88 11.76 -44.88
N VAL A 566 9.07 12.40 -43.94
CA VAL A 566 8.39 12.00 -42.52
C VAL A 566 7.09 12.79 -41.89
N TYR A 567 5.85 12.32 -41.69
CA TYR A 567 4.59 13.09 -42.07
C TYR A 567 3.15 13.08 -41.26
N LEU A 568 2.62 14.01 -40.40
CA LEU A 568 1.25 14.00 -39.65
C LEU A 568 -0.39 13.94 -39.99
N PHE A 569 -1.25 12.95 -40.43
CA PHE A 569 -2.79 12.83 -40.65
C PHE A 569 -4.07 13.23 -39.72
N GLU A 570 -4.44 14.39 -39.11
CA GLU A 570 -5.66 14.52 -38.19
C GLU A 570 -6.98 13.83 -38.52
N LYS A 571 -7.72 13.40 -37.46
CA LYS A 571 -9.17 13.12 -37.39
C LYS A 571 -10.07 14.32 -37.72
N PRO A 572 -10.66 14.36 -38.92
CA PRO A 572 -12.10 14.45 -39.12
C PRO A 572 -13.01 13.99 -37.98
N SER A 573 -13.76 14.93 -37.46
CA SER A 573 -14.83 14.72 -36.46
C SER A 573 -16.06 13.96 -36.98
N GLY A 574 -15.88 12.78 -37.58
CA GLY A 574 -16.95 11.92 -38.12
C GLY A 574 -16.42 10.60 -38.69
N GLY A 575 -15.32 10.10 -38.14
CA GLY A 575 -14.78 8.80 -38.50
C GLY A 575 -13.89 8.72 -39.71
N TRP A 576 -13.06 7.70 -39.76
CA TRP A 576 -12.01 7.58 -40.74
C TRP A 576 -12.46 6.69 -41.88
N VAL A 577 -11.88 7.00 -43.04
CA VAL A 577 -12.44 6.96 -44.41
C VAL A 577 -11.46 7.78 -45.31
N ASN A 578 -11.70 8.01 -46.60
CA ASN A 578 -10.71 8.29 -47.67
C ASN A 578 -9.57 9.42 -47.60
N MET A 579 -9.29 10.22 -46.54
CA MET A 579 -8.53 11.53 -46.67
C MET A 579 -6.99 11.59 -46.83
N ASN A 580 -6.41 12.70 -47.36
CA ASN A 580 -4.94 12.88 -47.32
C ASN A 580 -4.28 14.30 -47.07
N GLU A 581 -2.96 14.53 -47.31
CA GLU A 581 -1.97 15.35 -46.51
C GLU A 581 -2.39 16.81 -46.13
N THR A 582 -1.86 17.42 -45.08
CA THR A 582 -2.16 18.72 -44.46
C THR A 582 -0.96 19.25 -43.68
N GLY A 583 0.12 18.50 -43.59
CA GLY A 583 1.40 19.07 -43.25
C GLY A 583 2.52 18.14 -43.72
N GLN A 584 3.65 18.02 -42.99
CA GLN A 584 4.86 17.25 -43.31
C GLN A 584 5.85 17.46 -42.13
N LEU A 585 6.38 16.51 -41.33
CA LEU A 585 7.52 16.79 -40.38
C LEU A 585 8.88 17.11 -41.03
N ALA A 586 10.10 16.92 -40.44
CA ALA A 586 11.40 16.58 -41.12
C ALA A 586 12.73 17.12 -40.53
N ALA A 587 13.80 16.95 -41.32
CA ALA A 587 15.21 17.00 -41.01
C ALA A 587 15.92 18.34 -41.11
N SER A 588 16.85 18.53 -40.18
CA SER A 588 17.83 19.61 -40.17
C SER A 588 19.02 19.20 -40.98
N ASN A 589 19.93 18.43 -40.40
CA ASN A 589 21.18 18.05 -41.03
C ASN A 589 21.10 16.93 -42.06
N ALA A 590 19.90 16.41 -42.36
CA ALA A 590 19.40 15.96 -43.66
C ALA A 590 20.43 15.57 -44.76
N ALA A 591 20.85 14.31 -44.92
CA ALA A 591 22.15 14.03 -45.56
C ALA A 591 22.48 12.63 -46.25
N ASP A 592 23.58 12.52 -47.07
CA ASP A 592 24.16 11.32 -47.78
C ASP A 592 24.14 9.93 -47.09
N PHE A 593 23.17 9.06 -47.37
CA PHE A 593 22.96 7.73 -46.77
C PHE A 593 22.23 7.72 -45.45
N ASP A 594 21.34 8.70 -45.24
CA ASP A 594 20.00 8.58 -44.67
C ASP A 594 19.24 7.28 -45.17
N ARG A 595 17.95 7.03 -44.91
CA ARG A 595 17.41 6.02 -43.93
C ARG A 595 17.22 6.62 -42.56
N PHE A 596 16.90 7.91 -42.50
CA PHE A 596 15.91 8.49 -41.55
C PHE A 596 14.96 7.35 -40.96
N GLY A 597 14.38 7.16 -39.63
CA GLY A 597 12.91 7.19 -38.83
C GLY A 597 11.44 6.28 -38.87
N MET A 598 10.97 4.96 -38.67
CA MET A 598 11.00 3.50 -38.08
C MET A 598 9.88 3.07 -37.06
N SER A 599 9.79 3.55 -35.78
CA SER A 599 9.62 2.84 -34.47
C SER A 599 9.36 3.86 -33.34
N VAL A 600 8.61 3.64 -32.26
CA VAL A 600 7.77 4.72 -31.62
C VAL A 600 7.06 4.24 -30.30
N SER A 601 6.49 5.11 -29.41
CA SER A 601 5.07 5.37 -28.99
C SER A 601 4.58 6.80 -28.61
N ILE A 602 3.97 7.15 -27.44
CA ILE A 602 3.31 8.46 -27.18
C ILE A 602 2.62 8.60 -25.76
N ASP A 603 2.30 9.86 -25.30
CA ASP A 603 0.99 10.37 -24.74
C ASP A 603 0.53 11.74 -25.26
N ASP A 604 1.11 12.91 -24.87
CA ASP A 604 0.59 14.27 -25.04
C ASP A 604 1.08 15.10 -26.26
N VAL A 605 2.35 15.45 -26.73
CA VAL A 605 2.63 15.97 -28.18
C VAL A 605 3.67 15.16 -29.01
N THR A 606 4.36 14.33 -28.33
CA THR A 606 5.74 13.99 -28.36
C THR A 606 6.11 12.91 -29.45
N VAL A 607 7.09 13.03 -30.41
CA VAL A 607 7.56 12.03 -31.49
C VAL A 607 8.99 11.38 -31.21
N THR A 608 9.93 10.86 -32.05
CA THR A 608 11.47 10.99 -32.30
C THR A 608 11.81 9.92 -33.30
N VAL A 609 12.84 10.09 -34.10
CA VAL A 609 13.03 9.39 -35.35
C VAL A 609 14.50 8.71 -35.49
N GLY A 610 14.93 7.97 -36.56
CA GLY A 610 15.91 6.79 -36.60
C GLY A 610 16.72 6.30 -37.87
N ALA A 611 17.47 5.13 -37.91
CA ALA A 611 18.38 4.57 -39.02
C ALA A 611 19.45 3.41 -38.95
N PRO A 612 20.70 3.42 -38.31
CA PRO A 612 22.17 3.43 -38.83
C PRO A 612 23.42 4.47 -38.91
N TYR A 613 23.97 4.88 -40.09
CA TYR A 613 25.41 4.92 -40.57
C TYR A 613 26.44 6.16 -40.56
N LYS A 614 26.24 7.52 -40.53
CA LYS A 614 27.27 8.60 -40.86
C LYS A 614 27.78 9.51 -39.76
N ASN A 615 28.99 9.86 -40.10
CA ASN A 615 30.12 10.66 -39.70
C ASN A 615 29.78 11.99 -38.98
N ILE A 616 29.67 11.99 -37.64
CA ILE A 616 29.97 13.02 -36.59
C ILE A 616 31.46 13.39 -36.53
N MET A 617 32.33 12.62 -37.22
CA MET A 617 33.75 12.81 -37.62
C MET A 617 33.91 11.94 -38.86
N SER A 618 35.06 12.05 -39.52
CA SER A 618 35.67 10.88 -40.15
C SER A 618 36.69 10.24 -39.17
N PRO A 619 36.66 8.91 -38.88
CA PRO A 619 36.58 7.87 -39.92
C PRO A 619 35.75 6.56 -39.73
N TYR A 620 34.98 6.30 -38.67
CA TYR A 620 34.33 4.98 -38.43
C TYR A 620 33.13 4.67 -39.36
N ASP A 621 32.57 3.46 -39.26
CA ASP A 621 31.99 2.74 -40.42
C ASP A 621 30.44 2.68 -40.53
N ALA A 622 29.65 2.66 -39.44
CA ALA A 622 28.18 2.90 -39.48
C ALA A 622 27.57 3.53 -38.18
N THR A 623 27.32 4.87 -38.00
CA THR A 623 26.87 5.41 -36.68
C THR A 623 26.07 6.79 -36.31
N GLY A 624 25.04 7.44 -36.89
CA GLY A 624 24.61 8.88 -36.60
C GLY A 624 23.85 9.37 -35.30
N GLY A 625 22.77 10.22 -35.25
CA GLY A 625 21.77 10.43 -34.10
C GLY A 625 20.36 11.22 -34.13
N ALA A 626 19.35 10.89 -33.24
CA ALA A 626 17.83 10.98 -33.22
C ALA A 626 16.98 12.13 -32.58
N TYR A 627 16.25 12.99 -33.30
CA TYR A 627 15.63 14.34 -33.07
C TYR A 627 14.27 14.51 -32.20
N VAL A 628 13.95 15.53 -31.31
CA VAL A 628 12.98 15.74 -30.12
C VAL A 628 12.09 17.07 -30.08
N PHE A 629 10.75 17.22 -30.33
CA PHE A 629 9.81 18.38 -30.57
C PHE A 629 8.75 18.84 -29.40
N GLU A 630 7.81 19.85 -29.45
CA GLU A 630 7.01 20.64 -28.38
C GLU A 630 5.51 21.11 -28.71
N LYS A 631 4.69 21.68 -27.75
CA LYS A 631 3.50 22.57 -28.10
C LYS A 631 3.61 24.03 -27.67
N PRO A 632 3.00 24.89 -28.51
CA PRO A 632 2.54 26.21 -28.11
C PRO A 632 1.09 26.49 -28.56
N GLY A 633 0.80 27.54 -29.37
CA GLY A 633 -0.55 28.13 -29.52
C GLY A 633 -1.02 28.86 -30.83
N THR A 634 -0.58 28.53 -32.07
CA THR A 634 -1.07 29.02 -33.38
C THR A 634 -1.31 27.96 -34.51
N GLY A 635 -0.28 27.44 -35.18
CA GLY A 635 -0.26 26.29 -36.06
C GLY A 635 0.67 25.15 -35.63
N TRP A 636 0.13 23.94 -35.62
CA TRP A 636 0.83 22.78 -36.13
C TRP A 636 1.42 23.12 -37.53
N GLY A 637 2.34 22.40 -38.20
CA GLY A 637 3.23 23.05 -39.21
C GLY A 637 3.21 22.78 -40.73
N ALA A 638 3.15 23.86 -41.55
CA ALA A 638 3.43 23.88 -43.01
C ALA A 638 4.91 23.61 -43.37
N SER A 639 5.71 23.56 -42.34
CA SER A 639 7.08 23.13 -42.09
C SER A 639 7.24 23.39 -40.59
N GLN A 640 8.42 23.20 -40.02
CA GLN A 640 8.84 23.47 -38.65
C GLN A 640 10.24 22.86 -38.49
N ASN A 641 10.95 23.22 -37.43
CA ASN A 641 12.39 22.99 -37.33
C ASN A 641 12.82 22.69 -35.85
N GLU A 642 14.08 22.66 -35.38
CA GLU A 642 14.46 22.16 -34.01
C GLU A 642 14.58 23.04 -32.70
N THR A 643 14.08 22.62 -31.52
CA THR A 643 14.32 23.02 -30.09
C THR A 643 15.10 22.00 -29.26
N ALA A 644 15.94 21.13 -29.82
CA ALA A 644 16.79 20.24 -29.01
C ALA A 644 17.87 19.51 -29.85
N PHE A 645 18.66 18.58 -29.29
CA PHE A 645 19.90 17.97 -29.86
C PHE A 645 20.74 17.03 -28.92
N LEU A 646 20.44 15.74 -28.85
CA LEU A 646 21.38 14.70 -28.38
C LEU A 646 22.80 14.75 -28.98
N THR A 647 23.76 13.91 -28.53
CA THR A 647 25.08 13.57 -29.14
C THR A 647 26.00 13.06 -28.05
N PRO A 648 25.73 11.93 -27.39
CA PRO A 648 25.86 11.91 -25.96
C PRO A 648 27.24 12.04 -25.32
N THR A 649 27.89 11.00 -24.76
CA THR A 649 28.79 11.40 -23.65
C THR A 649 30.06 10.67 -23.21
N ILE A 650 30.51 9.59 -23.84
CA ILE A 650 31.98 9.43 -23.94
C ILE A 650 32.29 8.86 -25.32
N GLN A 651 32.83 9.71 -26.17
CA GLN A 651 32.88 9.47 -27.60
C GLN A 651 34.12 8.66 -27.94
N GLU A 652 33.97 7.34 -27.94
CA GLU A 652 35.11 6.45 -28.10
C GLU A 652 35.00 5.70 -29.46
N PHE A 653 35.72 4.58 -29.67
CA PHE A 653 36.02 4.07 -31.04
C PHE A 653 35.18 2.87 -31.50
N GLY A 654 34.75 2.87 -32.77
CA GLY A 654 34.06 1.74 -33.43
C GLY A 654 32.88 2.19 -34.32
N SER A 655 32.27 1.24 -35.01
CA SER A 655 31.02 1.41 -35.79
C SER A 655 29.84 1.20 -34.86
N TYR A 656 28.85 2.11 -34.84
CA TYR A 656 28.06 2.40 -33.64
C TYR A 656 26.47 2.37 -33.79
N ARG A 657 25.87 2.25 -35.01
CA ARG A 657 24.42 2.13 -35.44
C ARG A 657 23.27 2.39 -34.43
N PHE A 658 22.46 3.48 -34.44
CA PHE A 658 21.23 3.71 -33.60
C PHE A 658 19.99 3.99 -34.56
N GLY A 659 18.69 3.65 -34.33
CA GLY A 659 17.50 3.54 -35.32
C GLY A 659 15.93 2.96 -35.29
N ASN A 660 15.02 2.00 -34.77
CA ASN A 660 14.49 0.95 -33.69
C ASN A 660 13.87 1.15 -32.21
N SER A 661 14.58 1.68 -31.16
CA SER A 661 14.47 2.33 -29.81
C SER A 661 14.77 3.78 -29.36
N VAL A 662 13.81 4.52 -28.89
CA VAL A 662 13.86 5.88 -28.39
C VAL A 662 12.47 6.02 -27.61
N ALA A 663 12.12 6.94 -26.69
CA ALA A 663 10.76 7.27 -26.16
C ALA A 663 10.51 8.61 -25.45
N VAL A 664 9.52 8.82 -24.59
CA VAL A 664 8.79 10.08 -24.62
C VAL A 664 8.19 10.67 -23.32
N ASP A 665 8.29 10.11 -22.09
CA ASP A 665 7.41 10.45 -20.89
C ASP A 665 7.76 11.54 -19.86
N GLY A 666 6.72 12.14 -19.25
CA GLY A 666 6.51 13.03 -18.07
C GLY A 666 7.53 13.16 -16.98
N THR A 667 8.09 12.08 -16.47
CA THR A 667 9.46 12.16 -15.98
C THR A 667 10.46 12.17 -17.16
N THR A 668 11.38 11.30 -17.56
CA THR A 668 11.59 9.87 -17.48
C THR A 668 12.84 9.56 -18.33
N VAL A 669 12.79 9.01 -19.57
CA VAL A 669 13.53 9.58 -20.77
C VAL A 669 14.85 9.00 -21.46
N VAL A 670 15.07 7.69 -21.90
CA VAL A 670 16.24 6.75 -22.35
C VAL A 670 16.83 6.21 -23.81
N VAL A 671 16.34 6.04 -25.08
CA VAL A 671 16.89 5.36 -26.37
C VAL A 671 17.98 4.27 -26.42
N GLY A 672 17.92 3.34 -27.41
CA GLY A 672 19.20 2.86 -28.01
C GLY A 672 19.52 2.58 -29.55
N ALA A 673 20.40 1.57 -29.87
CA ALA A 673 21.49 1.38 -30.86
C ALA A 673 21.79 -0.02 -31.37
N PRO A 674 22.57 -0.91 -30.73
CA PRO A 674 24.01 -0.91 -31.12
C PRO A 674 25.10 -1.19 -30.00
N GLY A 675 26.18 -1.96 -30.12
CA GLY A 675 27.24 -2.06 -29.09
C GLY A 675 28.30 -1.01 -28.77
N LYS A 676 28.21 -0.45 -27.59
CA LYS A 676 29.16 0.45 -26.94
C LYS A 676 30.64 0.06 -26.85
N ASP A 677 31.40 -0.06 -27.96
CA ASP A 677 32.76 -0.65 -28.06
C ASP A 677 33.50 -0.44 -26.76
N SER A 678 33.57 -1.38 -25.84
CA SER A 678 33.61 -1.06 -24.43
C SER A 678 35.00 -1.01 -23.85
N ARG A 679 35.08 -0.40 -22.67
CA ARG A 679 36.10 0.52 -22.13
C ARG A 679 37.47 -0.13 -21.91
N ASP A 680 37.52 -1.45 -21.92
CA ASP A 680 38.70 -2.30 -21.78
C ASP A 680 39.09 -3.01 -23.10
N GLY A 681 38.20 -3.11 -24.10
CA GLY A 681 38.55 -3.45 -25.49
C GLY A 681 38.85 -4.93 -25.83
N TYR A 682 38.20 -5.89 -25.15
CA TYR A 682 38.35 -7.35 -25.28
C TYR A 682 37.77 -8.07 -26.53
N GLU A 683 37.26 -9.30 -26.41
CA GLU A 683 36.52 -10.05 -27.43
C GLU A 683 35.19 -9.34 -27.84
N ILE A 684 34.43 -9.72 -28.89
CA ILE A 684 33.51 -8.84 -29.66
C ILE A 684 32.01 -8.74 -29.28
N ASN A 685 31.51 -7.50 -29.34
CA ASN A 685 30.20 -6.86 -29.26
C ASN A 685 29.62 -6.16 -27.91
N ALA A 686 30.09 -6.23 -26.59
CA ALA A 686 29.95 -5.51 -25.21
C ALA A 686 28.90 -5.40 -23.94
N GLY A 687 27.56 -5.11 -23.96
CA GLY A 687 26.55 -4.77 -22.85
C GLY A 687 26.12 -3.45 -22.03
N ALA A 688 25.28 -2.45 -22.42
CA ALA A 688 24.66 -1.40 -21.48
C ALA A 688 23.37 -0.53 -21.73
N ALA A 689 22.67 -0.06 -20.69
CA ALA A 689 21.68 1.05 -20.78
C ALA A 689 22.28 2.41 -20.40
N TYR A 690 21.49 3.43 -19.98
CA TYR A 690 21.87 4.68 -19.28
C TYR A 690 20.74 5.43 -18.45
N VAL A 691 21.02 6.65 -17.91
CA VAL A 691 20.12 7.52 -17.04
C VAL A 691 20.36 9.06 -17.26
N TYR A 692 19.43 10.00 -16.93
CA TYR A 692 19.61 11.48 -16.95
C TYR A 692 18.65 12.28 -15.94
N GLU A 693 18.09 13.52 -16.23
CA GLU A 693 16.84 14.25 -15.69
C GLU A 693 16.41 15.61 -16.46
N LYS A 694 15.24 15.81 -17.18
CA LYS A 694 14.79 16.99 -18.05
C LYS A 694 14.28 18.01 -17.07
N PRO A 695 15.03 19.00 -16.62
CA PRO A 695 14.60 19.79 -15.50
C PRO A 695 13.95 21.08 -15.98
N ASP A 696 13.16 21.67 -15.08
CA ASP A 696 12.59 23.02 -14.83
C ASP A 696 12.68 24.14 -15.90
N MET A 697 13.59 24.02 -16.85
CA MET A 697 13.94 25.01 -17.85
C MET A 697 13.69 24.54 -19.31
N GLY A 698 13.60 23.24 -19.65
CA GLY A 698 13.06 22.75 -20.95
C GLY A 698 13.89 21.72 -21.78
N TRP A 699 14.63 22.06 -22.84
CA TRP A 699 15.56 21.23 -23.64
C TRP A 699 16.98 21.70 -23.85
N GLU A 700 17.29 22.82 -24.55
CA GLU A 700 18.68 23.29 -24.81
C GLU A 700 19.73 22.82 -23.79
N ASN A 701 20.80 22.16 -24.26
CA ASN A 701 21.98 21.74 -23.48
C ASN A 701 21.88 20.54 -22.48
N MET A 702 20.96 19.59 -22.68
CA MET A 702 20.91 18.25 -22.05
C MET A 702 22.23 17.43 -22.04
N THR A 703 22.60 16.68 -20.96
CA THR A 703 24.01 16.30 -20.54
C THR A 703 24.19 14.91 -19.70
N GLU A 704 25.37 14.33 -19.24
CA GLU A 704 25.65 13.05 -18.38
C GLU A 704 26.58 13.05 -17.05
N THR A 705 26.51 12.04 -16.08
CA THR A 705 26.24 11.95 -14.55
C THR A 705 25.96 10.50 -13.79
N ALA A 706 24.85 9.67 -13.91
CA ALA A 706 24.60 8.14 -13.70
C ALA A 706 24.32 7.07 -14.93
N MET A 707 25.12 6.06 -15.38
CA MET A 707 25.09 5.37 -16.75
C MET A 707 25.36 3.82 -16.75
N LEU A 708 24.81 2.93 -17.58
CA LEU A 708 24.68 1.51 -17.15
C LEU A 708 25.64 0.44 -17.79
N THR A 709 25.32 -0.86 -17.63
CA THR A 709 25.89 -2.16 -18.18
C THR A 709 24.73 -3.16 -18.54
N ALA A 710 24.90 -4.50 -18.76
CA ALA A 710 23.94 -5.51 -19.32
C ALA A 710 23.67 -6.86 -18.58
N ALA A 711 24.05 -7.04 -17.33
CA ALA A 711 23.77 -8.21 -16.47
C ALA A 711 23.80 -9.67 -17.01
N GLY A 712 24.79 -10.04 -17.83
CA GLY A 712 25.31 -11.42 -17.94
C GLY A 712 25.68 -11.78 -19.38
N ALA A 713 26.89 -11.53 -19.86
CA ALA A 713 27.13 -11.44 -21.32
C ALA A 713 28.52 -11.88 -21.79
N THR A 714 28.76 -12.03 -23.11
CA THR A 714 30.00 -12.67 -23.65
C THR A 714 30.54 -12.35 -25.06
N GLU A 715 29.87 -12.66 -26.18
CA GLU A 715 30.21 -12.31 -27.57
C GLU A 715 29.01 -12.35 -28.55
N ASP A 716 29.06 -11.45 -29.54
CA ASP A 716 28.00 -11.01 -30.44
C ASP A 716 26.76 -10.39 -29.79
N ASP A 717 26.49 -10.55 -28.49
CA ASP A 717 25.59 -9.86 -27.51
C ASP A 717 24.43 -8.83 -27.92
N VAL A 718 24.25 -8.35 -29.17
CA VAL A 718 23.51 -7.18 -29.76
C VAL A 718 22.27 -6.51 -29.04
N PHE A 719 22.35 -6.27 -27.75
CA PHE A 719 21.38 -5.61 -26.87
C PHE A 719 20.56 -4.40 -27.43
N GLY A 720 19.31 -4.23 -27.00
CA GLY A 720 18.14 -3.86 -27.82
C GLY A 720 18.06 -4.10 -29.35
N THR A 721 16.85 -4.12 -29.93
CA THR A 721 16.37 -4.13 -31.32
C THR A 721 14.92 -3.62 -31.57
N SER A 722 14.24 -3.03 -30.57
CA SER A 722 13.46 -3.72 -29.57
C SER A 722 12.83 -2.80 -28.57
N VAL A 723 11.86 -1.92 -28.92
CA VAL A 723 11.20 -1.11 -27.88
C VAL A 723 10.70 0.42 -28.29
N ALA A 724 10.81 1.72 -27.70
CA ALA A 724 10.10 2.60 -26.60
C ALA A 724 10.68 3.26 -25.15
N ILE A 725 10.06 3.51 -23.88
CA ILE A 725 10.39 3.25 -22.28
C ILE A 725 9.36 3.13 -21.08
N ASP A 726 9.44 3.69 -19.87
CA ASP A 726 8.24 4.12 -19.10
C ASP A 726 8.45 5.10 -17.94
N HIS A 727 7.44 5.94 -17.75
CA HIS A 727 7.12 6.96 -16.77
C HIS A 727 7.59 6.72 -15.39
N ASP A 728 7.52 5.45 -15.06
CA ASP A 728 7.60 4.92 -13.76
C ASP A 728 8.29 3.56 -13.78
N ARG A 729 8.64 2.86 -14.91
CA ARG A 729 9.47 1.60 -15.03
C ARG A 729 10.28 1.58 -16.45
N ILE A 730 11.26 0.75 -16.98
CA ILE A 730 12.02 0.93 -18.34
C ILE A 730 12.17 -0.35 -19.30
N LEU A 731 11.71 -0.43 -20.60
CA LEU A 731 11.53 -1.63 -21.57
C LEU A 731 12.56 -1.75 -22.69
N ILE A 732 12.97 -2.96 -23.17
CA ILE A 732 13.84 -3.32 -24.36
C ILE A 732 13.74 -4.84 -24.63
N GLY A 733 13.51 -5.35 -25.83
CA GLY A 733 13.64 -6.81 -26.12
C GLY A 733 15.06 -7.34 -26.33
N ALA A 734 15.35 -8.66 -26.45
CA ALA A 734 16.68 -9.29 -26.20
C ALA A 734 17.68 -10.41 -26.86
N LEU A 735 17.82 -10.81 -28.14
CA LEU A 735 19.03 -11.30 -28.87
C LEU A 735 19.61 -12.60 -28.32
N ASN A 736 20.51 -12.64 -27.34
CA ASN A 736 21.36 -13.84 -27.21
C ASN A 736 21.84 -14.37 -25.82
N LEU A 737 21.26 -14.24 -24.61
CA LEU A 737 21.87 -14.83 -23.37
C LEU A 737 21.88 -16.34 -23.43
N ASN A 738 23.01 -16.87 -23.85
CA ASN A 738 23.23 -18.27 -23.68
C ASN A 738 23.35 -18.44 -22.18
N PRO A 739 22.64 -19.42 -21.65
CA PRO A 739 23.06 -19.97 -20.38
C PRO A 739 24.24 -20.93 -20.63
N TRP A 740 24.45 -21.41 -21.88
CA TRP A 740 25.32 -22.54 -22.22
C TRP A 740 25.95 -22.54 -23.65
N TYR A 741 27.15 -21.96 -23.80
CA TYR A 741 28.16 -22.27 -24.84
C TYR A 741 27.72 -22.99 -26.13
N GLY A 742 27.75 -22.23 -27.21
CA GLY A 742 27.67 -22.72 -28.57
C GLY A 742 27.08 -21.59 -29.37
N MET A 743 25.79 -21.69 -29.51
CA MET A 743 24.87 -20.58 -29.64
C MET A 743 23.69 -20.98 -28.69
N GLY A 744 22.69 -20.16 -28.32
CA GLY A 744 21.78 -20.48 -27.17
C GLY A 744 20.27 -20.26 -27.37
N GLN A 745 19.52 -19.58 -26.47
CA GLN A 745 18.15 -19.73 -25.96
C GLN A 745 17.22 -18.47 -25.86
N GLY A 746 17.16 -17.86 -24.68
CA GLY A 746 16.37 -16.70 -24.36
C GLY A 746 16.71 -16.08 -23.01
N SER A 747 15.96 -15.07 -22.57
CA SER A 747 15.67 -14.90 -21.14
C SER A 747 14.49 -13.98 -20.86
N PHE A 748 13.99 -14.07 -19.62
CA PHE A 748 13.46 -12.96 -18.84
C PHE A 748 14.55 -12.44 -17.90
N TYR A 749 14.27 -11.30 -17.33
CA TYR A 749 15.02 -10.47 -16.42
C TYR A 749 14.07 -9.27 -16.10
N LEU A 750 14.46 -8.27 -15.32
CA LEU A 750 13.63 -7.20 -14.73
C LEU A 750 14.61 -6.12 -14.13
N PHE A 751 14.20 -4.89 -13.87
CA PHE A 751 14.90 -3.97 -12.97
C PHE A 751 13.85 -3.14 -12.27
N ASN A 752 14.12 -2.68 -11.06
CA ASN A 752 13.33 -1.65 -10.43
C ASN A 752 14.22 -0.47 -10.11
N LYS A 753 13.95 0.69 -10.72
CA LYS A 753 14.36 1.99 -10.23
C LYS A 753 13.49 2.19 -8.94
N PRO A 754 14.01 2.02 -7.69
CA PRO A 754 13.23 1.89 -6.45
C PRO A 754 12.83 3.26 -5.93
N ASN A 755 13.11 3.70 -4.70
CA ASN A 755 12.61 5.00 -4.21
C ASN A 755 13.69 6.09 -4.01
N SER A 756 14.94 5.83 -4.40
CA SER A 756 16.13 6.60 -3.96
C SER A 756 16.53 7.86 -4.74
N GLY A 757 15.79 8.22 -5.80
CA GLY A 757 16.48 8.61 -7.02
C GLY A 757 17.30 7.38 -7.35
N TRP A 758 18.57 7.51 -7.68
CA TRP A 758 19.40 6.32 -7.60
C TRP A 758 20.83 6.62 -7.04
N ALA A 759 21.48 5.72 -6.28
CA ALA A 759 22.50 6.07 -5.26
C ALA A 759 23.92 5.37 -5.17
N SER A 760 24.32 4.36 -5.96
CA SER A 760 25.61 3.62 -5.86
C SER A 760 25.98 2.68 -7.04
N THR A 761 25.32 1.52 -7.21
CA THR A 761 25.79 0.33 -8.00
C THR A 761 24.66 -0.67 -8.30
N GLN A 762 24.77 -1.51 -9.35
CA GLN A 762 23.64 -2.25 -9.99
C GLN A 762 23.67 -3.80 -9.96
N GLY A 763 22.70 -4.42 -10.67
CA GLY A 763 22.49 -5.88 -10.86
C GLY A 763 21.21 -6.51 -10.24
N GLY A 764 20.82 -7.75 -10.62
CA GLY A 764 20.08 -8.74 -9.74
C GLY A 764 19.76 -10.23 -10.25
N MET A 765 18.56 -10.96 -10.15
CA MET A 765 17.89 -12.31 -10.70
C MET A 765 17.18 -12.62 -12.29
N VAL A 766 17.44 -13.27 -13.59
CA VAL A 766 18.22 -14.49 -14.43
C VAL A 766 18.57 -16.15 -14.02
N TYR A 767 17.91 -17.39 -13.67
CA TYR A 767 16.63 -18.35 -13.37
C TYR A 767 15.24 -18.63 -14.23
N PHE A 768 14.97 -19.74 -15.01
CA PHE A 768 14.41 -19.73 -16.45
C PHE A 768 12.96 -20.20 -17.01
N ALA A 769 12.53 -19.78 -18.29
CA ALA A 769 11.27 -19.85 -19.25
C ALA A 769 10.78 -21.00 -20.35
N SER A 770 9.50 -21.29 -20.62
CA SER A 770 8.76 -22.57 -20.83
C SER A 770 8.89 -23.48 -22.08
N ASN A 771 9.13 -22.98 -23.32
CA ASN A 771 9.55 -23.83 -24.48
C ASN A 771 10.34 -23.17 -25.62
N PRO A 772 11.45 -22.40 -25.46
CA PRO A 772 12.31 -21.91 -26.56
C PRO A 772 13.13 -23.02 -27.24
N ALA A 773 14.00 -22.76 -28.23
CA ALA A 773 14.94 -23.76 -28.79
C ALA A 773 15.99 -23.23 -29.81
N GLN A 774 16.04 -23.61 -31.10
CA GLN A 774 17.16 -23.23 -31.98
C GLN A 774 16.90 -22.13 -33.04
N ASN A 775 17.43 -20.91 -32.90
CA ASN A 775 17.86 -19.96 -33.94
C ASN A 775 17.33 -18.49 -33.82
N ASP A 776 16.37 -18.15 -32.94
CA ASP A 776 15.69 -16.89 -32.53
C ASP A 776 15.61 -15.52 -33.29
N LEU A 777 15.57 -14.30 -32.72
CA LEU A 777 15.06 -13.01 -33.31
C LEU A 777 14.23 -12.07 -32.37
N PHE A 778 13.63 -12.42 -31.23
CA PHE A 778 12.62 -11.59 -30.46
C PHE A 778 11.44 -10.67 -30.96
N GLY A 779 11.57 -9.57 -31.74
CA GLY A 779 10.49 -8.55 -31.97
C GLY A 779 10.64 -7.14 -32.76
N TYR A 780 10.05 -5.95 -32.46
CA TYR A 780 10.49 -4.57 -32.94
C TYR A 780 10.18 -3.26 -32.12
N ALA A 781 9.07 -2.48 -32.27
CA ALA A 781 8.92 -1.15 -31.57
C ALA A 781 7.48 -0.70 -31.15
N LEU A 782 7.32 0.24 -30.20
CA LEU A 782 6.45 -0.09 -29.04
C LEU A 782 5.81 0.93 -28.04
N ALA A 783 5.08 0.41 -27.04
CA ALA A 783 4.41 1.14 -25.96
C ALA A 783 3.96 0.32 -24.68
N ILE A 784 3.49 1.04 -23.62
CA ILE A 784 2.76 0.60 -22.37
C ILE A 784 1.78 1.69 -21.79
N ASP A 785 0.77 1.44 -20.89
CA ASP A 785 0.16 2.21 -19.73
C ASP A 785 0.15 1.32 -18.41
N GLN A 786 -0.17 1.68 -17.15
CA GLN A 786 0.23 1.01 -15.83
C GLN A 786 0.17 -0.53 -15.09
N ASP A 787 -1.08 -2.48 -15.11
CA ASP A 787 -2.02 -3.46 -15.82
C ASP A 787 -1.57 -4.70 -16.72
N LYS A 788 -1.08 -4.77 -18.00
CA LYS A 788 -0.58 -6.03 -18.68
C LYS A 788 0.48 -5.95 -19.89
N ILE A 789 1.58 -6.75 -20.13
CA ILE A 789 2.41 -7.00 -21.40
C ILE A 789 1.77 -7.81 -22.59
N ILE A 790 2.11 -7.50 -23.88
CA ILE A 790 2.27 -8.49 -25.00
C ILE A 790 3.72 -8.49 -25.52
N VAL A 791 4.11 -9.51 -26.32
CA VAL A 791 5.30 -9.63 -27.16
C VAL A 791 5.02 -10.46 -28.42
N GLY A 792 5.72 -10.23 -29.55
CA GLY A 792 5.57 -11.01 -30.79
C GLY A 792 6.86 -11.01 -31.66
N THR A 793 7.08 -12.04 -32.45
CA THR A 793 8.30 -12.81 -32.24
C THR A 793 9.05 -13.49 -33.46
N PRO A 794 9.78 -12.79 -34.39
CA PRO A 794 10.51 -13.27 -35.64
C PRO A 794 11.37 -14.63 -35.83
N GLN A 795 10.94 -15.94 -35.70
CA GLN A 795 11.41 -17.20 -36.48
C GLN A 795 11.48 -18.78 -36.08
N LYS A 796 10.93 -19.52 -35.09
CA LYS A 796 11.29 -20.94 -34.67
C LYS A 796 11.52 -22.28 -35.49
N TYR A 797 12.54 -22.33 -36.38
CA TYR A 797 13.38 -23.44 -36.96
C TYR A 797 13.20 -24.98 -36.57
N ALA A 798 12.61 -25.88 -37.41
CA ALA A 798 12.83 -27.38 -37.53
C ALA A 798 12.11 -28.15 -38.72
N PRO A 799 12.25 -29.48 -38.99
CA PRO A 799 12.16 -30.01 -40.39
C PRO A 799 10.87 -30.62 -41.04
N ASP A 800 9.62 -30.43 -40.55
CA ASP A 800 8.34 -30.73 -41.28
C ASP A 800 7.24 -29.58 -41.40
N TRP A 801 7.38 -28.42 -40.71
CA TRP A 801 6.99 -27.02 -41.06
C TRP A 801 5.52 -26.46 -40.99
N GLU A 802 5.36 -25.33 -40.30
CA GLU A 802 4.16 -24.57 -39.85
C GLU A 802 4.76 -23.45 -39.01
N SER A 803 4.60 -22.16 -39.29
CA SER A 803 5.51 -21.26 -38.59
C SER A 803 4.88 -20.00 -37.99
N GLY A 804 5.58 -19.57 -36.95
CA GLY A 804 5.12 -18.68 -35.94
C GLY A 804 4.61 -19.23 -34.62
N ILE A 805 4.93 -18.60 -33.47
CA ILE A 805 4.04 -18.51 -32.28
C ILE A 805 4.17 -17.11 -31.56
N ALA A 806 3.25 -16.61 -30.70
CA ALA A 806 3.40 -15.47 -29.72
C ALA A 806 3.09 -15.94 -28.31
N TYR A 807 3.31 -15.27 -27.14
CA TYR A 807 2.97 -15.78 -25.77
C TYR A 807 2.78 -14.90 -24.53
N CYS A 808 1.62 -14.95 -23.84
CA CYS A 808 1.20 -13.94 -22.84
C CYS A 808 0.87 -14.28 -21.35
N PHE A 809 0.79 -13.25 -20.50
CA PHE A 809 1.44 -13.20 -19.17
C PHE A 809 0.57 -12.53 -18.02
N GLN A 810 -0.76 -12.50 -18.00
CA GLN A 810 -1.57 -11.84 -16.93
C GLN A 810 -1.73 -12.51 -15.55
N ALA A 811 -1.81 -11.63 -14.54
CA ALA A 811 -1.84 -11.77 -13.09
C ALA A 811 -3.04 -12.41 -12.40
N GLN A 812 -2.82 -12.68 -11.10
CA GLN A 812 -3.59 -11.99 -10.06
C GLN A 812 -2.66 -11.07 -9.23
N THR A 813 -3.13 -9.89 -8.82
CA THR A 813 -2.41 -9.02 -7.86
C THR A 813 -2.31 -9.68 -6.47
N ALA A 814 -1.57 -9.11 -5.51
CA ALA A 814 -1.62 -9.62 -4.14
C ALA A 814 -3.00 -9.41 -3.53
N SER A 815 -3.64 -10.48 -3.05
CA SER A 815 -4.97 -10.45 -2.46
C SER A 815 -4.96 -10.90 -1.01
N VAL A 816 -5.86 -10.36 -0.19
CA VAL A 816 -6.01 -10.80 1.21
C VAL A 816 -6.67 -12.17 1.27
N GLN A 817 -5.88 -13.18 1.60
CA GLN A 817 -6.33 -14.56 1.75
C GLN A 817 -7.09 -14.76 3.06
N TYR A 818 -6.62 -14.17 4.17
CA TYR A 818 -7.31 -14.22 5.47
C TYR A 818 -6.73 -13.21 6.47
N VAL A 819 -7.50 -12.93 7.52
CA VAL A 819 -7.06 -12.16 8.71
C VAL A 819 -7.01 -13.08 9.92
N ALA A 820 -5.95 -12.99 10.70
CA ALA A 820 -5.71 -13.81 11.89
C ALA A 820 -5.23 -12.99 13.08
N ALA A 821 -5.16 -13.60 14.26
CA ALA A 821 -4.47 -13.03 15.42
C ALA A 821 -3.42 -14.00 15.98
N THR A 822 -2.32 -13.46 16.50
CA THR A 822 -1.33 -14.26 17.25
C THR A 822 -1.82 -14.57 18.68
N ASN A 823 -2.74 -13.76 19.18
CA ASN A 823 -3.47 -13.92 20.44
C ASN A 823 -4.20 -15.27 20.54
N SER A 824 -4.43 -15.73 21.77
CA SER A 824 -5.20 -16.94 22.07
C SER A 824 -6.69 -16.61 22.18
N ASN A 825 -7.55 -17.55 21.80
CA ASN A 825 -9.00 -17.37 21.90
C ASN A 825 -9.39 -17.16 23.39
N GLY A 826 -10.23 -16.17 23.67
CA GLY A 826 -10.52 -15.73 25.04
C GLY A 826 -11.00 -14.28 25.14
N ALA A 827 -11.17 -13.80 26.38
CA ALA A 827 -11.62 -12.45 26.70
C ALA A 827 -10.45 -11.51 27.03
N TYR A 828 -10.54 -10.26 26.54
CA TYR A 828 -9.50 -9.23 26.59
C TYR A 828 -10.07 -7.90 27.09
N LYS A 829 -9.36 -7.22 27.99
CA LYS A 829 -9.84 -6.00 28.68
C LYS A 829 -9.07 -4.73 28.32
N ALA A 830 -9.55 -3.60 28.83
CA ALA A 830 -8.90 -2.30 28.70
C ALA A 830 -7.39 -2.34 29.03
N GLY A 831 -6.55 -1.97 28.06
CA GLY A 831 -5.09 -1.98 28.15
C GLY A 831 -4.41 -3.31 27.79
N ASP A 832 -5.15 -4.36 27.42
CA ASP A 832 -4.58 -5.52 26.75
C ASP A 832 -4.35 -5.21 25.25
N THR A 833 -3.34 -5.83 24.65
CA THR A 833 -2.99 -5.66 23.23
C THR A 833 -3.37 -6.89 22.39
N LEU A 834 -4.06 -6.65 21.28
CA LEU A 834 -4.35 -7.63 20.24
C LEU A 834 -3.42 -7.39 19.04
N THR A 835 -2.62 -8.40 18.71
CA THR A 835 -1.67 -8.41 17.59
C THR A 835 -2.27 -9.24 16.44
N LEU A 836 -2.88 -8.51 15.50
CA LEU A 836 -3.57 -9.02 14.32
C LEU A 836 -2.63 -9.13 13.13
N GLN A 837 -2.95 -9.98 12.16
CA GLN A 837 -2.19 -10.17 10.93
C GLN A 837 -3.14 -10.27 9.74
N VAL A 838 -3.05 -9.32 8.81
CA VAL A 838 -3.62 -9.47 7.47
C VAL A 838 -2.63 -10.32 6.66
N VAL A 839 -3.10 -11.44 6.12
CA VAL A 839 -2.29 -12.39 5.37
C VAL A 839 -2.67 -12.32 3.89
N PHE A 840 -1.69 -11.97 3.08
CA PHE A 840 -1.80 -11.99 1.63
C PHE A 840 -1.31 -13.36 1.11
N ASP A 841 -1.66 -13.68 -0.14
CA ASP A 841 -1.08 -14.81 -0.88
C ASP A 841 0.46 -14.68 -1.03
N GLN A 842 0.95 -13.44 -1.09
CA GLN A 842 2.33 -13.09 -1.43
C GLN A 842 2.80 -11.81 -0.73
N SER A 843 4.07 -11.42 -0.91
CA SER A 843 4.70 -10.43 -0.03
C SER A 843 4.31 -9.00 -0.36
N VAL A 844 3.88 -8.24 0.65
CA VAL A 844 3.47 -6.84 0.50
C VAL A 844 4.44 -5.88 1.17
N GLN A 845 4.77 -4.81 0.44
CA GLN A 845 5.46 -3.61 0.89
C GLN A 845 4.46 -2.49 1.21
N ILE A 846 4.93 -1.50 1.96
CA ILE A 846 4.24 -0.22 2.18
C ILE A 846 5.19 0.87 1.72
N GLU A 847 4.86 1.55 0.62
CA GLU A 847 5.78 2.50 -0.03
C GLU A 847 6.08 3.72 0.87
N ASN A 848 5.03 4.23 1.52
CA ASN A 848 5.13 5.34 2.47
C ASN A 848 4.88 4.89 3.92
N PRO A 849 5.92 4.43 4.64
CA PRO A 849 5.80 4.03 6.05
C PRO A 849 5.60 5.20 7.03
N GLU A 850 5.63 6.47 6.58
CA GLU A 850 5.28 7.63 7.42
C GLU A 850 3.75 7.87 7.49
N SER A 851 2.95 7.17 6.69
CA SER A 851 1.48 7.18 6.77
C SER A 851 0.90 5.78 6.52
N PRO A 852 1.24 4.79 7.35
CA PRO A 852 1.00 3.37 7.07
C PRO A 852 -0.49 2.99 7.06
N PRO A 853 -0.84 1.81 6.50
CA PRO A 853 -2.22 1.30 6.52
C PRO A 853 -2.75 1.10 7.95
N SER A 854 -4.08 1.08 8.06
CA SER A 854 -4.82 0.87 9.28
C SER A 854 -5.98 -0.11 9.04
N LEU A 855 -6.39 -0.86 10.07
CA LEU A 855 -7.47 -1.84 9.98
C LEU A 855 -8.60 -1.46 10.95
N LEU A 856 -9.79 -1.14 10.43
CA LEU A 856 -10.94 -0.71 11.23
C LEU A 856 -11.68 -1.91 11.84
N LEU A 857 -11.69 -1.99 13.17
CA LEU A 857 -12.31 -3.05 13.97
C LEU A 857 -13.70 -2.64 14.47
N GLU A 858 -14.65 -3.58 14.43
CA GLU A 858 -15.98 -3.45 15.04
C GLU A 858 -15.86 -3.75 16.54
N THR A 859 -15.89 -2.69 17.35
CA THR A 859 -15.59 -2.72 18.79
C THR A 859 -16.76 -2.22 19.66
N GLY A 860 -17.99 -2.20 19.13
CA GLY A 860 -19.21 -1.88 19.87
C GLY A 860 -19.76 -0.48 19.54
N GLU A 861 -20.06 0.34 20.56
CA GLU A 861 -20.61 1.69 20.32
C GLU A 861 -19.62 2.67 19.63
N THR A 862 -18.35 2.30 19.46
CA THR A 862 -17.35 3.10 18.74
C THR A 862 -16.24 2.20 18.20
N ASP A 863 -16.11 2.16 16.88
CA ASP A 863 -15.05 1.43 16.15
C ASP A 863 -13.64 1.99 16.44
N ARG A 864 -12.63 1.13 16.25
CA ARG A 864 -11.21 1.44 16.53
C ARG A 864 -10.33 0.99 15.37
N TYR A 865 -9.34 1.80 15.01
CA TYR A 865 -8.29 1.35 14.10
C TYR A 865 -7.21 0.58 14.85
N ALA A 866 -6.91 -0.64 14.42
CA ALA A 866 -5.63 -1.26 14.66
C ALA A 866 -4.56 -0.59 13.79
N VAL A 867 -3.38 -0.34 14.36
CA VAL A 867 -2.29 0.40 13.73
C VAL A 867 -1.23 -0.58 13.23
N TYR A 868 -0.80 -0.45 11.98
CA TYR A 868 0.29 -1.25 11.43
C TYR A 868 1.60 -1.08 12.24
N THR A 869 2.30 -2.18 12.50
CA THR A 869 3.55 -2.19 13.28
C THR A 869 4.75 -2.77 12.52
N GLU A 870 4.60 -3.94 11.89
CA GLU A 870 5.64 -4.59 11.08
C GLU A 870 5.04 -5.52 10.02
N GLY A 871 5.79 -5.86 8.97
CA GLY A 871 5.35 -6.81 7.94
C GLY A 871 5.75 -6.48 6.50
N SER A 872 6.08 -5.22 6.21
CA SER A 872 6.55 -4.77 4.88
C SER A 872 7.69 -5.67 4.37
N GLY A 873 7.55 -6.18 3.14
CA GLY A 873 8.45 -7.16 2.53
C GLY A 873 8.14 -8.60 2.89
N THR A 874 6.94 -8.89 3.41
CA THR A 874 6.46 -10.25 3.73
C THR A 874 4.97 -10.36 3.42
N SER A 875 4.42 -11.59 3.34
CA SER A 875 2.99 -11.79 3.09
C SER A 875 2.08 -11.58 4.31
N ARG A 876 2.57 -10.87 5.34
CA ARG A 876 1.88 -10.65 6.62
C ARG A 876 2.08 -9.22 7.12
N LEU A 877 1.10 -8.36 6.90
CA LEU A 877 1.05 -7.06 7.58
C LEU A 877 0.49 -7.27 9.00
N THR A 878 1.29 -6.94 10.01
CA THR A 878 0.94 -7.06 11.42
C THR A 878 0.43 -5.70 11.93
N PHE A 879 -0.66 -5.75 12.68
CA PHE A 879 -1.34 -4.59 13.27
C PHE A 879 -1.52 -4.80 14.77
N GLU A 880 -1.39 -3.75 15.56
CA GLU A 880 -1.68 -3.77 17.00
C GLU A 880 -2.87 -2.87 17.34
N TYR A 881 -3.73 -3.39 18.21
CA TYR A 881 -4.86 -2.68 18.81
C TYR A 881 -4.79 -2.82 20.33
N GLU A 882 -4.67 -1.70 21.03
CA GLU A 882 -4.84 -1.62 22.49
C GLU A 882 -6.33 -1.44 22.79
N VAL A 883 -6.92 -2.36 23.55
CA VAL A 883 -8.35 -2.30 23.91
C VAL A 883 -8.63 -1.06 24.75
N MET A 884 -9.53 -0.18 24.29
CA MET A 884 -9.79 1.10 24.96
C MET A 884 -10.98 1.01 25.93
N PRO A 885 -11.01 1.84 27.00
CA PRO A 885 -12.13 1.88 27.94
C PRO A 885 -13.47 2.18 27.26
N GLY A 886 -14.40 1.22 27.32
CA GLY A 886 -15.73 1.28 26.70
C GLY A 886 -15.91 0.44 25.44
N ASP A 887 -14.83 -0.15 24.90
CA ASP A 887 -14.89 -1.08 23.77
C ASP A 887 -15.48 -2.43 24.24
N VAL A 888 -16.51 -2.93 23.55
CA VAL A 888 -17.22 -4.18 23.91
C VAL A 888 -17.73 -4.88 22.66
N ASN A 889 -17.16 -6.04 22.33
CA ASN A 889 -17.68 -6.96 21.31
C ASN A 889 -17.42 -8.43 21.73
N GLN A 890 -18.45 -9.27 21.61
CA GLN A 890 -18.39 -10.70 21.99
C GLN A 890 -17.59 -11.56 21.00
N ASP A 891 -17.43 -11.11 19.75
CA ASP A 891 -16.65 -11.78 18.71
C ASP A 891 -16.05 -10.72 17.77
N LEU A 892 -14.78 -10.39 17.99
CA LEU A 892 -14.08 -9.28 17.34
C LEU A 892 -13.74 -9.62 15.89
N ASP A 893 -14.39 -8.92 14.97
CA ASP A 893 -14.05 -8.90 13.54
C ASP A 893 -13.78 -7.46 13.08
N TYR A 894 -13.36 -7.29 11.83
CA TYR A 894 -13.22 -5.97 11.21
C TYR A 894 -14.56 -5.48 10.63
N GLN A 895 -14.68 -4.16 10.48
CA GLN A 895 -15.97 -3.47 10.29
C GLN A 895 -16.68 -3.81 8.96
N SER A 896 -15.93 -4.08 7.90
CA SER A 896 -16.42 -4.46 6.57
C SER A 896 -15.29 -5.02 5.69
N THR A 897 -15.61 -5.49 4.49
CA THR A 897 -14.62 -5.88 3.47
C THR A 897 -13.60 -4.79 3.17
N ASP A 898 -13.98 -3.52 3.35
CA ASP A 898 -13.21 -2.34 2.96
C ASP A 898 -12.53 -1.69 4.20
N ALA A 899 -12.36 -2.46 5.28
CA ALA A 899 -11.84 -1.98 6.56
C ALA A 899 -10.31 -1.87 6.63
N LEU A 900 -9.58 -2.46 5.68
CA LEU A 900 -8.13 -2.24 5.52
C LEU A 900 -7.91 -0.99 4.66
N GLN A 901 -7.47 0.09 5.29
CA GLN A 901 -7.47 1.43 4.70
C GLN A 901 -6.08 2.08 4.76
N VAL A 902 -5.61 2.50 3.59
CA VAL A 902 -4.49 3.43 3.43
C VAL A 902 -4.97 4.88 3.52
N THR A 903 -4.08 5.81 3.89
CA THR A 903 -4.40 7.25 3.96
C THR A 903 -3.26 8.10 3.42
N GLY A 904 -3.59 9.27 2.87
CA GLY A 904 -2.61 10.11 2.16
C GLY A 904 -2.23 9.49 0.81
N ASN A 905 -0.95 9.57 0.45
CA ASN A 905 -0.39 8.98 -0.77
C ASN A 905 0.24 7.60 -0.50
N THR A 906 -0.16 6.91 0.56
CA THR A 906 0.39 5.58 0.89
C THR A 906 -0.32 4.50 0.10
N ARG A 907 0.47 3.59 -0.46
CA ARG A 907 0.00 2.40 -1.15
C ARG A 907 0.50 1.16 -0.41
N VAL A 908 -0.33 0.13 -0.36
CA VAL A 908 0.08 -1.22 0.02
C VAL A 908 0.22 -1.97 -1.28
N VAL A 909 1.45 -2.29 -1.62
CA VAL A 909 1.82 -2.79 -2.92
C VAL A 909 2.57 -4.08 -2.67
N ALA A 910 2.36 -5.14 -3.42
CA ALA A 910 3.29 -6.27 -3.41
C ALA A 910 4.54 -5.99 -4.24
N GLY A 911 5.03 -4.75 -4.06
CA GLY A 911 5.68 -3.80 -4.99
C GLY A 911 4.75 -3.23 -6.05
N GLY A 912 5.23 -2.24 -6.82
CA GLY A 912 4.65 -1.74 -8.07
C GLY A 912 3.22 -1.17 -7.98
N PHE A 913 2.22 -2.05 -7.90
CA PHE A 913 0.80 -1.68 -7.88
C PHE A 913 0.04 -2.22 -6.69
N ASP A 914 -1.13 -1.62 -6.50
CA ASP A 914 -1.91 -1.74 -5.30
C ASP A 914 -2.42 -3.17 -5.12
N ALA A 915 -2.08 -3.75 -3.97
CA ALA A 915 -2.62 -5.02 -3.54
C ALA A 915 -4.13 -4.88 -3.34
N ASN A 916 -4.89 -5.92 -3.68
CA ASN A 916 -6.31 -5.97 -3.43
C ASN A 916 -6.58 -6.06 -1.92
N LEU A 917 -6.94 -4.92 -1.31
CA LEU A 917 -7.17 -4.78 0.12
C LEU A 917 -8.55 -5.27 0.59
N VAL A 918 -9.38 -5.79 -0.32
CA VAL A 918 -10.70 -6.35 0.00
C VAL A 918 -10.53 -7.58 0.90
N LEU A 919 -10.97 -7.43 2.15
CA LEU A 919 -10.95 -8.48 3.16
C LEU A 919 -12.09 -9.48 2.91
N PRO A 920 -11.98 -10.75 3.37
CA PRO A 920 -13.11 -11.68 3.44
C PRO A 920 -14.31 -11.07 4.16
N ALA A 921 -15.54 -11.50 3.85
CA ALA A 921 -16.72 -10.96 4.53
C ALA A 921 -16.71 -11.32 6.04
N PRO A 922 -16.98 -10.38 6.97
CA PRO A 922 -17.02 -10.67 8.40
C PRO A 922 -17.94 -11.85 8.76
N GLY A 923 -17.50 -12.70 9.69
CA GLY A 923 -18.15 -13.96 10.04
C GLY A 923 -18.12 -15.05 8.96
N THR A 924 -17.21 -14.98 7.98
CA THR A 924 -17.02 -16.03 6.95
C THR A 924 -15.57 -16.54 6.93
N SER A 925 -15.32 -17.71 6.33
CA SER A 925 -14.00 -18.36 6.36
C SER A 925 -12.86 -17.40 5.96
N GLY A 926 -11.83 -17.29 6.79
CA GLY A 926 -10.74 -16.31 6.61
C GLY A 926 -10.98 -14.93 7.20
N SER A 927 -12.18 -14.60 7.72
CA SER A 927 -12.39 -13.39 8.55
C SER A 927 -11.89 -13.60 9.98
N LEU A 928 -11.65 -12.52 10.72
CA LEU A 928 -11.01 -12.61 12.04
C LEU A 928 -11.87 -13.41 13.03
N GLY A 929 -13.19 -13.16 13.07
CA GLY A 929 -14.13 -13.90 13.93
C GLY A 929 -14.35 -15.36 13.47
N SER A 930 -14.15 -15.66 12.18
CA SER A 930 -14.21 -17.06 11.72
C SER A 930 -12.94 -17.87 12.07
N GLU A 931 -11.79 -17.22 12.21
CA GLU A 931 -10.52 -17.87 12.54
C GLU A 931 -10.19 -17.85 14.05
N LYS A 932 -10.84 -16.97 14.84
CA LYS A 932 -10.55 -16.74 16.26
C LYS A 932 -11.76 -16.28 17.09
N ASP A 933 -12.09 -17.00 18.17
CA ASP A 933 -12.99 -16.47 19.20
C ASP A 933 -12.25 -15.42 20.07
N LEU A 934 -12.34 -14.13 19.70
CA LEU A 934 -11.78 -13.00 20.48
C LEU A 934 -12.90 -12.13 21.05
N TRP A 935 -13.12 -12.18 22.36
CA TRP A 935 -14.07 -11.31 23.05
C TRP A 935 -13.32 -10.10 23.60
N VAL A 936 -13.69 -8.89 23.16
CA VAL A 936 -13.23 -7.63 23.75
C VAL A 936 -14.25 -7.15 24.78
N ASP A 937 -13.83 -6.96 26.03
CA ASP A 937 -14.66 -6.42 27.10
C ASP A 937 -13.88 -5.45 27.99
N ALA A 938 -14.01 -4.17 27.70
CA ALA A 938 -13.47 -3.09 28.51
C ALA A 938 -14.44 -2.58 29.61
N GLN A 939 -15.55 -3.26 29.86
CA GLN A 939 -16.58 -2.83 30.82
C GLN A 939 -16.41 -3.50 32.18
N ALA A 940 -16.04 -2.72 33.19
CA ALA A 940 -15.97 -3.24 34.55
C ALA A 940 -17.37 -3.54 35.14
N PRO A 941 -17.57 -4.71 35.81
CA PRO A 941 -18.81 -5.02 36.50
C PRO A 941 -19.12 -3.98 37.59
N VAL A 942 -20.40 -3.81 37.91
CA VAL A 942 -20.87 -2.80 38.88
C VAL A 942 -21.79 -3.41 39.93
N PHE A 943 -21.51 -3.13 41.22
CA PHE A 943 -22.44 -3.41 42.32
C PHE A 943 -23.63 -2.44 42.25
N VAL A 944 -24.80 -2.95 41.88
CA VAL A 944 -26.07 -2.18 41.85
C VAL A 944 -26.62 -1.98 43.26
N LYS A 945 -26.38 -2.93 44.17
CA LYS A 945 -26.79 -2.87 45.57
C LYS A 945 -25.86 -3.69 46.46
N VAL A 946 -25.64 -3.20 47.68
CA VAL A 946 -25.00 -3.92 48.79
C VAL A 946 -25.77 -3.55 50.07
N GLU A 947 -26.22 -4.52 50.85
CA GLU A 947 -26.91 -4.31 52.12
C GLU A 947 -26.59 -5.39 53.15
N ASP A 948 -26.67 -5.02 54.44
CA ASP A 948 -26.58 -5.94 55.58
C ASP A 948 -27.94 -6.59 55.84
N GLU A 949 -27.99 -7.90 56.10
CA GLU A 949 -29.21 -8.59 56.53
C GLU A 949 -29.48 -8.43 58.04
N GLY A 950 -28.49 -7.97 58.81
CA GLY A 950 -28.60 -7.66 60.24
C GLY A 950 -29.19 -6.27 60.55
N ASP A 951 -28.90 -5.77 61.75
CA ASP A 951 -29.32 -4.42 62.18
C ASP A 951 -28.19 -3.36 62.14
N GLY A 952 -27.03 -3.73 61.59
CA GLY A 952 -25.82 -2.90 61.51
C GLY A 952 -24.91 -2.92 62.74
N ASN A 953 -25.32 -3.56 63.84
CA ASN A 953 -24.57 -3.59 65.10
C ASN A 953 -24.21 -5.03 65.48
N TYR A 954 -22.92 -5.29 65.69
CA TYR A 954 -22.39 -6.64 65.90
C TYR A 954 -21.52 -6.71 67.14
N ARG A 955 -21.60 -7.84 67.86
CA ARG A 955 -20.66 -8.19 68.96
C ARG A 955 -19.72 -9.32 68.57
N ALA A 956 -18.62 -9.45 69.32
CA ALA A 956 -17.55 -10.37 69.00
C ALA A 956 -17.95 -11.87 69.13
N GLY A 957 -18.12 -12.53 67.99
CA GLY A 957 -18.50 -13.94 67.87
C GLY A 957 -19.75 -14.20 67.02
N GLU A 958 -20.45 -13.15 66.58
CA GLU A 958 -21.58 -13.25 65.64
C GLU A 958 -21.11 -13.35 64.18
N ARG A 959 -22.03 -13.49 63.22
CA ARG A 959 -21.76 -13.50 61.79
C ARG A 959 -22.48 -12.34 61.11
N LEU A 960 -21.74 -11.60 60.29
CA LEU A 960 -22.27 -10.70 59.27
C LEU A 960 -22.68 -11.52 58.04
N THR A 961 -23.87 -11.25 57.50
CA THR A 961 -24.32 -11.69 56.17
C THR A 961 -24.77 -10.48 55.37
N LEU A 962 -24.35 -10.41 54.10
CA LEU A 962 -24.73 -9.35 53.17
C LEU A 962 -25.54 -9.92 52.01
N MET A 963 -26.41 -9.09 51.44
CA MET A 963 -26.86 -9.27 50.06
C MET A 963 -26.12 -8.28 49.15
N ALA A 964 -25.61 -8.77 48.02
CA ALA A 964 -25.07 -7.93 46.95
C ALA A 964 -25.69 -8.30 45.61
N SER A 965 -26.01 -7.32 44.77
CA SER A 965 -26.50 -7.56 43.40
C SER A 965 -25.60 -6.88 42.37
N LEU A 966 -25.15 -7.62 41.37
CA LEU A 966 -24.36 -7.09 40.26
C LEU A 966 -25.27 -6.63 39.11
N GLY A 967 -24.80 -5.67 38.31
CA GLY A 967 -25.55 -5.08 37.20
C GLY A 967 -25.51 -5.86 35.89
N GLU A 968 -24.90 -7.04 35.90
CA GLU A 968 -24.44 -7.77 34.72
C GLU A 968 -24.70 -9.27 34.91
N ALA A 969 -24.92 -10.01 33.82
CA ALA A 969 -25.27 -11.42 33.83
C ALA A 969 -24.40 -12.21 32.85
N GLY A 970 -23.75 -13.29 33.33
CA GLY A 970 -22.84 -14.11 32.53
C GLY A 970 -21.53 -14.52 33.23
N LEU A 971 -21.31 -14.08 34.47
CA LEU A 971 -20.06 -14.30 35.22
C LEU A 971 -19.76 -15.78 35.50
N ASN A 972 -18.59 -16.26 35.06
CA ASN A 972 -18.07 -17.60 35.39
C ASN A 972 -17.42 -17.61 36.78
N LEU A 973 -18.20 -17.89 37.83
CA LEU A 973 -17.74 -17.88 39.22
C LEU A 973 -16.98 -19.16 39.66
N GLU A 974 -15.81 -19.42 39.06
CA GLU A 974 -14.86 -20.43 39.56
C GLU A 974 -13.64 -19.83 40.29
N SER A 975 -13.86 -19.46 41.56
CA SER A 975 -12.90 -19.55 42.66
C SER A 975 -11.75 -18.54 42.88
N ASP A 976 -11.52 -17.52 42.04
CA ASP A 976 -10.40 -16.56 42.25
C ASP A 976 -10.81 -15.18 42.84
N LEU A 977 -11.37 -15.18 44.05
CA LEU A 977 -11.55 -13.96 44.87
C LEU A 977 -10.29 -13.65 45.69
N SER A 978 -9.17 -13.38 45.01
CA SER A 978 -7.83 -13.26 45.61
C SER A 978 -7.58 -12.03 46.50
N SER A 979 -8.52 -11.07 46.62
CA SER A 979 -8.30 -9.82 47.37
C SER A 979 -9.47 -9.34 48.25
N PHE A 980 -10.16 -10.23 48.97
CA PHE A 980 -10.99 -9.77 50.10
C PHE A 980 -10.06 -9.32 51.25
N ASP A 981 -10.12 -8.05 51.63
CA ASP A 981 -9.00 -7.40 52.36
C ASP A 981 -8.81 -7.91 53.80
N THR A 982 -7.58 -7.74 54.26
CA THR A 982 -6.90 -8.41 55.37
C THR A 982 -7.44 -8.14 56.77
N ASP A 983 -8.37 -7.21 56.96
CA ASP A 983 -8.87 -6.79 58.27
C ASP A 983 -9.76 -7.83 59.00
N PHE A 984 -10.48 -8.68 58.25
CA PHE A 984 -11.39 -9.68 58.84
C PHE A 984 -10.74 -11.04 59.12
N GLY A 985 -9.62 -11.36 58.46
CA GLY A 985 -8.75 -12.50 58.78
C GLY A 985 -9.42 -13.88 58.82
N THR A 986 -10.53 -14.09 58.11
CA THR A 986 -11.25 -15.38 58.07
C THR A 986 -11.90 -15.63 56.71
N SER A 987 -12.24 -16.89 56.41
CA SER A 987 -12.93 -17.28 55.17
C SER A 987 -14.37 -16.75 55.12
N VAL A 988 -14.76 -16.31 53.92
CA VAL A 988 -16.12 -15.89 53.55
C VAL A 988 -16.73 -16.95 52.63
N VAL A 989 -18.04 -17.17 52.73
CA VAL A 989 -18.82 -18.03 51.82
C VAL A 989 -19.71 -17.15 50.95
N TRP A 990 -19.78 -17.47 49.67
CA TRP A 990 -20.66 -16.83 48.69
C TRP A 990 -21.65 -17.88 48.18
N ASP A 991 -22.95 -17.60 48.30
CA ASP A 991 -24.02 -18.40 47.71
C ASP A 991 -24.72 -17.57 46.61
N ASP A 992 -24.68 -18.05 45.37
CA ASP A 992 -25.45 -17.49 44.24
C ASP A 992 -26.93 -17.84 44.37
N LEU A 993 -27.80 -16.85 44.19
CA LEU A 993 -29.25 -16.98 44.30
C LEU A 993 -29.94 -17.16 42.93
N GLY A 994 -29.19 -17.06 41.83
CA GLY A 994 -29.64 -17.37 40.47
C GLY A 994 -30.44 -16.26 39.77
N ASP A 995 -30.47 -15.05 40.35
CA ASP A 995 -31.18 -13.88 39.83
C ASP A 995 -30.28 -12.63 39.66
N GLY A 996 -28.97 -12.80 39.77
CA GLY A 996 -27.98 -11.71 39.79
C GLY A 996 -27.65 -11.18 41.20
N SER A 997 -28.25 -11.76 42.24
CA SER A 997 -27.90 -11.49 43.63
C SER A 997 -27.15 -12.64 44.32
N TYR A 998 -26.31 -12.27 45.28
CA TYR A 998 -25.39 -13.14 46.01
C TYR A 998 -25.53 -12.90 47.51
N SER A 999 -25.58 -13.98 48.29
CA SER A 999 -25.43 -13.91 49.74
C SER A 999 -23.96 -14.08 50.14
N ILE A 1000 -23.45 -13.18 50.98
CA ILE A 1000 -22.05 -13.14 51.41
C ILE A 1000 -22.00 -13.34 52.93
N SER A 1001 -21.71 -14.55 53.39
CA SER A 1001 -21.64 -14.88 54.82
C SER A 1001 -20.21 -14.97 55.35
N THR A 1002 -19.95 -14.23 56.43
CA THR A 1002 -18.68 -14.30 57.18
C THR A 1002 -18.61 -15.50 58.12
N SER A 1003 -17.38 -15.89 58.51
CA SER A 1003 -17.19 -16.70 59.71
C SER A 1003 -17.38 -15.86 60.98
N ALA A 1004 -17.43 -16.50 62.16
CA ALA A 1004 -17.70 -15.80 63.43
C ALA A 1004 -16.65 -14.71 63.74
N LEU A 1005 -17.10 -13.49 64.04
CA LEU A 1005 -16.27 -12.29 64.18
C LEU A 1005 -15.16 -12.49 65.23
N ASN A 1006 -13.92 -12.31 64.79
CA ASN A 1006 -12.73 -12.77 65.47
C ASN A 1006 -12.42 -11.96 66.75
N GLN A 1007 -12.47 -12.59 67.93
CA GLN A 1007 -12.21 -11.93 69.23
C GLN A 1007 -10.78 -11.38 69.37
N GLY A 1008 -9.81 -11.90 68.62
CA GLY A 1008 -8.38 -11.55 68.72
C GLY A 1008 -7.79 -10.79 67.53
N GLY A 1009 -8.60 -10.30 66.58
CA GLY A 1009 -8.14 -9.59 65.37
C GLY A 1009 -7.93 -8.09 65.55
N ASN A 1010 -7.26 -7.45 64.57
CA ASN A 1010 -6.92 -6.01 64.56
C ASN A 1010 -8.14 -5.05 64.57
N MET A 1011 -9.35 -5.54 64.25
CA MET A 1011 -10.58 -4.74 64.23
C MET A 1011 -10.73 -3.93 65.53
N GLN A 1012 -10.76 -2.60 65.41
CA GLN A 1012 -10.96 -1.69 66.54
C GLN A 1012 -12.46 -1.56 66.87
N GLU A 1013 -12.75 -0.98 68.03
CA GLU A 1013 -14.10 -0.71 68.53
C GLU A 1013 -14.71 0.50 67.79
N GLY A 1014 -15.96 0.38 67.30
CA GLY A 1014 -16.65 1.42 66.53
C GLY A 1014 -16.89 1.07 65.05
N ASP A 1015 -16.89 2.10 64.18
CA ASP A 1015 -17.21 2.00 62.76
C ASP A 1015 -16.16 1.19 61.97
N VAL A 1016 -16.51 -0.03 61.56
CA VAL A 1016 -15.69 -0.88 60.67
C VAL A 1016 -16.15 -0.70 59.24
N ARG A 1017 -15.23 -0.30 58.35
CA ARG A 1017 -15.47 -0.25 56.90
C ARG A 1017 -15.20 -1.62 56.27
N LEU A 1018 -16.07 -2.01 55.36
CA LEU A 1018 -15.93 -3.19 54.52
C LEU A 1018 -16.03 -2.77 53.05
N THR A 1019 -15.11 -3.24 52.22
CA THR A 1019 -15.05 -2.97 50.78
C THR A 1019 -15.28 -4.25 50.01
N LEU A 1020 -16.26 -4.26 49.11
CA LEU A 1020 -16.47 -5.34 48.15
C LEU A 1020 -15.74 -5.03 46.84
N LYS A 1021 -15.16 -6.09 46.26
CA LYS A 1021 -14.63 -6.14 44.89
C LYS A 1021 -15.17 -7.39 44.21
N ALA A 1022 -15.52 -7.31 42.94
CA ALA A 1022 -15.71 -8.45 42.05
C ALA A 1022 -14.86 -8.26 40.77
N THR A 1023 -14.77 -9.31 39.96
CA THR A 1023 -13.96 -9.35 38.73
C THR A 1023 -14.66 -10.25 37.73
N ASP A 1024 -14.68 -9.84 36.46
CA ASP A 1024 -15.33 -10.57 35.36
C ASP A 1024 -14.39 -11.59 34.67
N VAL A 1025 -14.79 -12.08 33.49
CA VAL A 1025 -14.06 -13.08 32.71
C VAL A 1025 -12.86 -12.48 31.94
N ALA A 1026 -12.91 -11.22 31.53
CA ALA A 1026 -11.78 -10.48 30.95
C ALA A 1026 -10.79 -9.98 32.04
N GLY A 1027 -11.23 -10.00 33.29
CA GLY A 1027 -10.50 -9.55 34.46
C GLY A 1027 -10.56 -8.03 34.66
N ASN A 1028 -11.65 -7.34 34.29
CA ASN A 1028 -11.90 -5.99 34.80
C ASN A 1028 -12.37 -6.07 36.26
N GLN A 1029 -12.10 -5.05 37.07
CA GLN A 1029 -12.48 -5.03 38.49
C GLN A 1029 -13.53 -3.96 38.78
N THR A 1030 -14.53 -4.31 39.60
CA THR A 1030 -15.51 -3.35 40.13
C THR A 1030 -14.83 -2.18 40.84
N VAL A 1031 -15.36 -0.97 40.71
CA VAL A 1031 -14.99 0.15 41.60
C VAL A 1031 -15.39 -0.20 43.05
N ASP A 1032 -14.47 0.02 43.99
CA ASP A 1032 -14.59 -0.29 45.42
C ASP A 1032 -15.92 0.17 46.03
N SER A 1033 -16.81 -0.79 46.31
CA SER A 1033 -18.10 -0.54 46.97
C SER A 1033 -17.95 -0.71 48.48
N SER A 1034 -17.97 0.40 49.23
CA SER A 1034 -17.72 0.41 50.67
C SER A 1034 -18.98 0.63 51.51
N PHE A 1035 -19.21 -0.22 52.52
CA PHE A 1035 -20.22 -0.03 53.56
C PHE A 1035 -19.60 0.00 54.97
N VAL A 1036 -20.41 0.28 55.99
CA VAL A 1036 -19.98 0.44 57.39
C VAL A 1036 -20.89 -0.37 58.31
N ILE A 1037 -20.29 -1.06 59.29
CA ILE A 1037 -20.99 -1.67 60.44
C ILE A 1037 -20.41 -1.12 61.75
N ALA A 1038 -21.19 -1.18 62.84
CA ALA A 1038 -20.71 -0.88 64.19
C ALA A 1038 -20.30 -2.18 64.91
N LEU A 1039 -19.09 -2.22 65.44
CA LEU A 1039 -18.57 -3.37 66.20
C LEU A 1039 -18.31 -2.99 67.67
N ASP A 1040 -19.13 -3.53 68.56
CA ASP A 1040 -18.95 -3.41 70.02
C ASP A 1040 -18.27 -4.67 70.59
N LYS A 1041 -17.32 -4.46 71.49
CA LYS A 1041 -16.50 -5.50 72.12
C LYS A 1041 -16.41 -5.35 73.63
N THR A 1042 -17.00 -4.29 74.20
CA THR A 1042 -16.85 -4.00 75.62
C THR A 1042 -17.83 -4.85 76.43
N LEU A 1043 -17.35 -5.40 77.55
CA LEU A 1043 -18.17 -6.20 78.47
C LEU A 1043 -18.54 -5.33 79.67
N PRO A 1044 -19.82 -5.23 80.07
CA PRO A 1044 -20.20 -4.43 81.24
C PRO A 1044 -19.49 -4.83 82.54
N VAL A 1045 -18.64 -3.95 83.05
CA VAL A 1045 -17.88 -4.12 84.30
C VAL A 1045 -18.61 -3.42 85.45
N VAL A 1046 -19.17 -4.21 86.37
CA VAL A 1046 -19.95 -3.71 87.51
C VAL A 1046 -19.12 -3.54 88.80
N VAL A 1047 -19.21 -2.36 89.41
CA VAL A 1047 -18.63 -2.06 90.71
C VAL A 1047 -19.73 -1.76 91.74
N LEU A 1048 -19.79 -2.57 92.80
CA LEU A 1048 -20.65 -2.33 93.96
C LEU A 1048 -19.95 -1.46 95.00
N ARG A 1049 -20.71 -0.53 95.59
CA ARG A 1049 -20.31 0.32 96.73
C ARG A 1049 -21.42 0.39 97.77
N SER A 1050 -21.09 0.73 99.02
CA SER A 1050 -22.07 1.09 100.04
C SER A 1050 -21.73 2.44 100.66
N ALA A 1051 -22.75 3.17 101.11
CA ALA A 1051 -22.62 4.48 101.75
C ALA A 1051 -22.65 4.41 103.29
N VAL A 1052 -22.91 3.24 103.89
CA VAL A 1052 -22.90 3.05 105.35
C VAL A 1052 -21.58 2.43 105.81
N SER A 1053 -21.14 2.77 107.03
CA SER A 1053 -20.00 2.13 107.67
C SER A 1053 -20.37 0.75 108.21
N SER A 1054 -19.47 -0.23 108.05
CA SER A 1054 -19.52 -1.50 108.78
C SER A 1054 -18.81 -1.35 110.13
N PRO A 1055 -19.43 -1.69 111.28
CA PRO A 1055 -20.79 -2.18 111.47
C PRO A 1055 -21.86 -1.06 111.47
N THR A 1056 -23.12 -1.43 111.16
CA THR A 1056 -24.30 -0.55 111.18
C THR A 1056 -25.49 -1.14 111.94
N VAL A 1057 -26.46 -0.29 112.28
CA VAL A 1057 -27.82 -0.63 112.76
C VAL A 1057 -28.91 -0.24 111.75
N ASP A 1058 -28.55 0.31 110.60
CA ASP A 1058 -29.48 0.73 109.55
C ASP A 1058 -30.09 -0.47 108.82
N SER A 1059 -31.40 -0.42 108.58
CA SER A 1059 -32.15 -1.41 107.80
C SER A 1059 -33.28 -0.71 107.04
N PRO A 1060 -33.41 -0.89 105.70
CA PRO A 1060 -32.48 -1.62 104.84
C PRO A 1060 -31.12 -0.92 104.68
N ILE A 1061 -30.08 -1.71 104.39
CA ILE A 1061 -28.75 -1.25 104.01
C ILE A 1061 -28.77 -0.86 102.53
N ARG A 1062 -28.23 0.33 102.20
CA ARG A 1062 -28.13 0.81 100.81
C ARG A 1062 -26.79 0.47 100.17
N PHE A 1063 -26.86 -0.07 98.97
CA PHE A 1063 -25.75 -0.31 98.06
C PHE A 1063 -26.01 0.40 96.73
N SER A 1064 -24.95 0.68 95.98
CA SER A 1064 -25.03 1.21 94.62
C SER A 1064 -24.17 0.37 93.68
N ALA A 1065 -24.76 -0.08 92.58
CA ALA A 1065 -24.05 -0.66 91.44
C ALA A 1065 -23.76 0.44 90.41
N THR A 1066 -22.61 0.37 89.76
CA THR A 1066 -22.26 1.22 88.62
C THR A 1066 -21.50 0.38 87.62
N PHE A 1067 -22.00 0.38 86.39
CA PHE A 1067 -21.43 -0.31 85.23
C PHE A 1067 -20.47 0.64 84.48
N SER A 1068 -19.61 0.09 83.61
CA SER A 1068 -18.75 0.86 82.70
C SER A 1068 -19.58 1.62 81.66
N GLU A 1069 -20.49 0.92 81.01
CA GLU A 1069 -21.46 1.44 80.04
C GLU A 1069 -22.92 1.31 80.55
N GLU A 1070 -23.88 1.42 79.64
CA GLU A 1070 -25.30 1.32 79.90
C GLU A 1070 -25.77 -0.13 79.72
N VAL A 1071 -26.62 -0.60 80.64
CA VAL A 1071 -27.06 -2.01 80.66
C VAL A 1071 -28.58 -2.14 80.78
N GLU A 1072 -29.10 -3.24 80.25
CA GLU A 1072 -30.49 -3.65 80.36
C GLU A 1072 -30.64 -5.01 81.08
N GLY A 1073 -31.87 -5.36 81.44
CA GLY A 1073 -32.20 -6.66 82.06
C GLY A 1073 -31.99 -6.79 83.58
N LEU A 1074 -31.36 -5.82 84.26
CA LEU A 1074 -31.05 -5.94 85.71
C LEU A 1074 -32.30 -6.04 86.60
N GLU A 1075 -32.48 -7.18 87.26
CA GLU A 1075 -33.55 -7.43 88.22
C GLU A 1075 -33.04 -7.49 89.68
N MET A 1076 -33.95 -7.74 90.62
CA MET A 1076 -33.60 -7.87 92.05
C MET A 1076 -33.04 -9.26 92.42
N GLU A 1077 -33.23 -10.25 91.57
CA GLU A 1077 -32.89 -11.65 91.81
C GLU A 1077 -31.46 -12.01 91.37
N ASP A 1078 -30.84 -11.17 90.53
CA ASP A 1078 -29.44 -11.24 90.07
C ASP A 1078 -28.38 -11.04 91.16
N PHE A 1079 -28.78 -10.44 92.29
CA PHE A 1079 -27.88 -10.11 93.37
C PHE A 1079 -27.79 -11.28 94.37
N GLU A 1080 -26.63 -11.94 94.41
CA GLU A 1080 -26.29 -12.83 95.51
C GLU A 1080 -26.21 -12.05 96.84
N VAL A 1081 -27.21 -12.24 97.70
CA VAL A 1081 -27.24 -11.67 99.06
C VAL A 1081 -27.18 -12.78 100.10
N SER A 1082 -26.39 -12.57 101.14
CA SER A 1082 -26.41 -13.44 102.34
C SER A 1082 -26.79 -12.65 103.59
N ASN A 1083 -27.57 -13.27 104.48
CA ASN A 1083 -28.09 -12.67 105.72
C ASN A 1083 -28.99 -11.43 105.52
N GLY A 1084 -29.58 -11.29 104.34
CA GLY A 1084 -30.58 -10.28 104.02
C GLY A 1084 -31.26 -10.60 102.69
N THR A 1085 -32.28 -9.82 102.36
CA THR A 1085 -33.03 -9.92 101.10
C THR A 1085 -33.00 -8.58 100.37
N VAL A 1086 -32.83 -8.56 99.04
CA VAL A 1086 -33.05 -7.35 98.23
C VAL A 1086 -34.54 -7.00 98.29
N THR A 1087 -34.85 -5.79 98.76
CA THR A 1087 -36.24 -5.32 98.96
C THR A 1087 -36.62 -4.16 98.04
N GLN A 1088 -35.64 -3.57 97.34
CA GLN A 1088 -35.87 -2.56 96.32
C GLN A 1088 -34.64 -2.41 95.42
N LEU A 1089 -34.84 -2.29 94.11
CA LEU A 1089 -33.87 -1.82 93.13
C LEU A 1089 -34.41 -0.54 92.47
N ARG A 1090 -33.55 0.44 92.22
CA ARG A 1090 -33.85 1.68 91.48
C ARG A 1090 -32.63 2.16 90.71
N GLY A 1091 -32.77 2.35 89.41
CA GLY A 1091 -31.73 2.89 88.54
C GLY A 1091 -32.15 2.79 87.09
N GLU A 1092 -31.27 3.28 86.22
CA GLU A 1092 -31.41 3.21 84.77
C GLU A 1092 -30.01 3.30 84.13
N ARG A 1093 -29.87 2.72 82.93
CA ARG A 1093 -28.67 2.82 82.09
C ARG A 1093 -27.43 2.29 82.82
N ALA A 1094 -26.49 3.13 83.22
CA ALA A 1094 -25.23 2.70 83.85
C ALA A 1094 -25.24 2.63 85.39
N LYS A 1095 -26.31 3.07 86.08
CA LYS A 1095 -26.25 3.34 87.54
C LYS A 1095 -27.52 2.92 88.30
N TYR A 1096 -27.32 2.05 89.30
CA TYR A 1096 -28.40 1.49 90.11
C TYR A 1096 -28.13 1.58 91.62
N THR A 1097 -29.20 1.61 92.39
CA THR A 1097 -29.21 1.62 93.85
C THR A 1097 -30.10 0.49 94.33
N LEU A 1098 -29.61 -0.34 95.25
CA LEU A 1098 -30.40 -1.42 95.85
C LEU A 1098 -30.46 -1.31 97.38
N GLU A 1099 -31.61 -1.67 97.93
CA GLU A 1099 -31.91 -1.70 99.36
C GLU A 1099 -32.01 -3.15 99.83
N VAL A 1100 -31.07 -3.57 100.69
CA VAL A 1100 -31.02 -4.92 101.26
C VAL A 1100 -31.48 -4.88 102.72
N THR A 1101 -32.59 -5.56 103.02
CA THR A 1101 -33.09 -5.70 104.40
C THR A 1101 -32.37 -6.86 105.09
N PRO A 1102 -31.60 -6.65 106.17
CA PRO A 1102 -30.92 -7.74 106.88
C PRO A 1102 -31.91 -8.59 107.70
N ASP A 1103 -31.80 -9.92 107.63
CA ASP A 1103 -32.75 -10.83 108.30
C ASP A 1103 -32.54 -10.89 109.82
N LYS A 1104 -31.29 -10.70 110.24
CA LYS A 1104 -30.80 -10.82 111.64
C LYS A 1104 -29.43 -10.14 111.78
N ALA A 1105 -29.02 -9.90 113.02
CA ALA A 1105 -27.66 -9.41 113.30
C ALA A 1105 -26.60 -10.42 112.82
N GLY A 1106 -25.60 -9.94 112.06
CA GLY A 1106 -24.63 -10.75 111.32
C GLY A 1106 -23.96 -9.96 110.19
N VAL A 1107 -23.02 -10.59 109.48
CA VAL A 1107 -22.50 -10.04 108.22
C VAL A 1107 -23.56 -10.18 107.13
N VAL A 1108 -23.89 -9.08 106.46
CA VAL A 1108 -24.68 -9.05 105.22
C VAL A 1108 -23.70 -8.96 104.05
N SER A 1109 -23.76 -9.92 103.14
CA SER A 1109 -22.96 -9.92 101.91
C SER A 1109 -23.80 -9.53 100.70
N VAL A 1110 -23.22 -8.83 99.72
CA VAL A 1110 -23.84 -8.55 98.41
C VAL A 1110 -22.81 -8.68 97.28
N SER A 1111 -23.18 -9.37 96.19
CA SER A 1111 -22.50 -9.42 94.88
C SER A 1111 -23.54 -9.47 93.75
N LEU A 1112 -23.17 -9.07 92.52
CA LEU A 1112 -23.93 -9.35 91.29
C LEU A 1112 -23.25 -10.51 90.54
N MET A 1113 -24.05 -11.42 89.99
CA MET A 1113 -23.55 -12.55 89.20
C MET A 1113 -22.96 -12.11 87.84
N GLU A 1114 -22.23 -13.01 87.18
CA GLU A 1114 -21.85 -12.87 85.78
C GLU A 1114 -23.06 -13.15 84.87
N ALA A 1115 -23.14 -12.46 83.72
CA ALA A 1115 -24.24 -12.57 82.75
C ALA A 1115 -25.67 -12.33 83.29
N SER A 1116 -25.79 -11.54 84.35
CA SER A 1116 -27.07 -11.01 84.85
C SER A 1116 -27.64 -9.87 84.02
N VAL A 1117 -26.79 -9.12 83.31
CA VAL A 1117 -27.20 -8.00 82.44
C VAL A 1117 -26.44 -8.04 81.12
N THR A 1118 -27.04 -7.43 80.09
CA THR A 1118 -26.38 -7.13 78.82
C THR A 1118 -26.25 -5.62 78.62
N ASP A 1119 -25.34 -5.22 77.74
CA ASP A 1119 -25.44 -3.92 77.06
C ASP A 1119 -26.55 -3.94 75.98
N TRP A 1120 -26.50 -2.98 75.07
CA TRP A 1120 -27.42 -2.80 73.94
C TRP A 1120 -27.15 -3.70 72.72
N VAL A 1121 -25.96 -4.33 72.62
CA VAL A 1121 -25.58 -5.28 71.54
C VAL A 1121 -25.59 -6.74 72.04
N GLY A 1122 -25.87 -6.95 73.33
CA GLY A 1122 -25.96 -8.27 73.96
C GLY A 1122 -24.67 -8.76 74.64
N ASN A 1123 -23.69 -7.90 74.89
CA ASN A 1123 -22.49 -8.25 75.66
C ASN A 1123 -22.82 -8.41 77.15
N THR A 1124 -22.54 -9.57 77.72
CA THR A 1124 -22.89 -9.93 79.11
C THR A 1124 -21.90 -9.40 80.14
N ASN A 1125 -22.38 -8.94 81.30
CA ASN A 1125 -21.51 -8.43 82.36
C ASN A 1125 -20.59 -9.47 83.01
N GLN A 1126 -19.44 -9.03 83.51
CA GLN A 1126 -18.61 -9.80 84.43
C GLN A 1126 -19.12 -9.70 85.88
N SER A 1127 -18.88 -10.73 86.70
CA SER A 1127 -19.29 -10.75 88.13
C SER A 1127 -18.73 -9.55 88.91
N SER A 1128 -19.52 -8.98 89.81
CA SER A 1128 -19.08 -7.79 90.56
C SER A 1128 -18.07 -8.09 91.68
N ASN A 1129 -17.44 -7.04 92.20
CA ASN A 1129 -16.85 -7.13 93.54
C ASN A 1129 -17.92 -7.45 94.59
N LYS A 1130 -17.57 -8.28 95.57
CA LYS A 1130 -18.38 -8.57 96.75
C LYS A 1130 -18.21 -7.51 97.84
N LEU A 1131 -19.26 -7.23 98.62
CA LEU A 1131 -19.23 -6.34 99.78
C LEU A 1131 -19.85 -6.98 101.02
N ASP A 1132 -19.17 -6.87 102.16
CA ASP A 1132 -19.61 -7.41 103.45
C ASP A 1132 -19.81 -6.29 104.49
N ILE A 1133 -21.03 -6.14 105.02
CA ILE A 1133 -21.40 -5.12 106.02
C ILE A 1133 -22.00 -5.80 107.27
N VAL A 1134 -21.48 -5.51 108.46
CA VAL A 1134 -21.95 -6.10 109.72
C VAL A 1134 -23.20 -5.35 110.23
N TYR A 1135 -24.35 -6.01 110.24
CA TYR A 1135 -25.59 -5.50 110.85
C TYR A 1135 -25.69 -5.93 112.33
N GLN A 1136 -26.07 -5.01 113.23
CA GLN A 1136 -26.06 -5.26 114.68
C GLN A 1136 -27.44 -5.48 115.33
N GLY A 1137 -28.54 -5.01 114.72
CA GLY A 1137 -29.89 -5.07 115.29
C GLY A 1137 -30.14 -4.12 116.47
N MET A 1138 -31.42 -3.82 116.77
CA MET A 1138 -31.80 -2.83 117.79
C MET A 1138 -32.18 -3.44 119.15
N VAL A 1139 -31.70 -2.83 120.23
CA VAL A 1139 -32.16 -3.06 121.61
C VAL A 1139 -32.78 -1.77 122.15
N ALA A 1140 -34.02 -1.83 122.64
CA ALA A 1140 -34.80 -0.63 123.00
C ALA A 1140 -34.56 -0.16 124.45
N GLY A 1141 -34.12 1.09 124.64
CA GLY A 1141 -33.92 1.70 125.96
C GLY A 1141 -33.80 3.23 125.94
N LYS A 1142 -34.81 3.93 126.48
CA LYS A 1142 -34.98 5.40 126.50
C LYS A 1142 -33.73 6.20 126.92
N LYS A 1143 -33.49 7.35 126.26
CA LYS A 1143 -33.10 8.62 126.93
C LYS A 1143 -33.44 9.88 126.11
N ASP A 1144 -33.26 11.03 126.75
CA ASP A 1144 -34.03 12.26 126.55
C ASP A 1144 -33.71 13.14 125.30
N LYS A 1145 -34.62 14.09 125.05
CA LYS A 1145 -34.39 15.23 124.14
C LYS A 1145 -33.33 16.18 124.72
N GLN A 1146 -32.43 16.69 123.86
CA GLN A 1146 -32.18 18.14 123.61
C GLN A 1146 -30.80 18.41 122.99
N LEU A 1147 -30.76 19.15 121.85
CA LEU A 1147 -29.73 20.17 121.56
C LEU A 1147 -29.99 20.90 120.22
N ALA A 1148 -30.46 20.20 119.19
CA ALA A 1148 -30.50 20.68 117.80
C ALA A 1148 -31.37 21.93 117.52
N SER A 1149 -32.20 22.38 118.46
CA SER A 1149 -33.20 23.44 118.25
C SER A 1149 -32.91 24.80 118.91
N VAL A 1150 -31.85 24.94 119.73
CA VAL A 1150 -31.68 26.16 120.58
C VAL A 1150 -30.29 26.83 120.48
N THR A 1151 -29.44 26.47 119.52
CA THR A 1151 -28.26 27.29 119.18
C THR A 1151 -28.69 28.48 118.30
N LYS A 1152 -28.64 29.70 118.87
CA LYS A 1152 -28.85 30.95 118.13
C LYS A 1152 -27.52 31.62 117.82
N VAL A 1153 -27.43 32.21 116.64
CA VAL A 1153 -26.27 32.98 116.18
C VAL A 1153 -26.76 34.36 115.76
N TYR A 1154 -26.19 35.40 116.35
CA TYR A 1154 -26.53 36.79 116.13
C TYR A 1154 -25.31 37.53 115.59
N PRO A 1155 -25.31 38.02 114.34
CA PRO A 1155 -24.25 38.89 113.86
C PRO A 1155 -24.37 40.27 114.51
N VAL A 1156 -23.22 40.87 114.86
CA VAL A 1156 -23.12 42.25 115.34
C VAL A 1156 -22.22 43.02 114.36
N PRO A 1157 -22.74 43.46 113.20
CA PRO A 1157 -21.90 43.90 112.08
C PRO A 1157 -21.01 45.11 112.39
N ALA A 1158 -21.47 46.01 113.27
CA ALA A 1158 -20.73 47.20 113.68
C ALA A 1158 -19.47 46.91 114.53
N ALA A 1159 -19.28 45.67 114.99
CA ALA A 1159 -18.10 45.22 115.74
C ALA A 1159 -17.36 44.04 115.05
N ASP A 1160 -17.83 43.59 113.88
CA ASP A 1160 -17.30 42.44 113.13
C ASP A 1160 -17.18 41.13 113.96
N TRP A 1161 -18.15 40.92 114.87
CA TRP A 1161 -18.28 39.77 115.77
C TRP A 1161 -19.58 38.98 115.54
N LEU A 1162 -19.59 37.70 115.92
CA LEU A 1162 -20.79 36.88 116.07
C LEU A 1162 -21.03 36.55 117.55
N GLN A 1163 -22.25 36.75 118.05
CA GLN A 1163 -22.65 36.13 119.33
C GLN A 1163 -23.31 34.78 119.08
N VAL A 1164 -22.85 33.75 119.79
CA VAL A 1164 -23.35 32.38 119.73
C VAL A 1164 -23.89 32.00 121.12
N GLU A 1165 -25.19 31.73 121.21
CA GLU A 1165 -25.81 31.20 122.43
C GLU A 1165 -25.80 29.66 122.40
N VAL A 1166 -25.20 29.05 123.43
CA VAL A 1166 -25.10 27.60 123.63
C VAL A 1166 -25.99 27.20 124.82
N PRO A 1167 -27.01 26.34 124.64
CA PRO A 1167 -27.95 26.02 125.70
C PRO A 1167 -27.34 25.07 126.76
N TRP A 1168 -27.24 25.56 128.00
CA TRP A 1168 -26.96 24.78 129.23
C TRP A 1168 -25.68 23.91 129.23
N SER A 1169 -24.53 24.57 129.29
CA SER A 1169 -23.25 23.99 129.69
C SER A 1169 -23.12 23.91 131.22
N ASN A 1170 -23.45 22.76 131.82
CA ASN A 1170 -23.32 22.56 133.28
C ASN A 1170 -21.88 22.18 133.68
N GLY A 1171 -20.90 23.02 133.30
CA GLY A 1171 -19.47 22.82 133.60
C GLY A 1171 -18.79 21.72 132.76
N GLN A 1172 -19.10 21.63 131.47
CA GLN A 1172 -18.51 20.67 130.53
C GLN A 1172 -18.05 21.38 129.24
N ASP A 1173 -16.83 21.10 128.79
CA ASP A 1173 -16.20 21.70 127.61
C ASP A 1173 -16.96 21.37 126.32
N SER A 1174 -17.78 22.30 125.83
CA SER A 1174 -18.36 22.19 124.50
C SER A 1174 -17.35 22.67 123.46
N LYS A 1175 -17.12 21.90 122.39
CA LYS A 1175 -16.19 22.27 121.32
C LYS A 1175 -16.90 23.09 120.25
N LEU A 1176 -16.47 24.33 120.08
CA LEU A 1176 -16.91 25.24 119.05
C LEU A 1176 -15.86 25.30 117.94
N MET A 1177 -16.28 25.23 116.68
CA MET A 1177 -15.41 25.41 115.52
C MET A 1177 -16.08 26.24 114.42
N VAL A 1178 -15.29 27.08 113.75
CA VAL A 1178 -15.67 27.76 112.49
C VAL A 1178 -14.72 27.32 111.38
N TYR A 1179 -15.29 26.85 110.27
CA TYR A 1179 -14.53 26.42 109.09
C TYR A 1179 -15.18 26.91 107.78
N ASP A 1180 -14.42 26.97 106.68
CA ASP A 1180 -14.97 27.28 105.35
C ASP A 1180 -15.62 26.06 104.69
N VAL A 1181 -16.16 26.25 103.48
CA VAL A 1181 -16.79 25.17 102.70
C VAL A 1181 -15.84 24.06 102.26
N HIS A 1182 -14.52 24.27 102.33
CA HIS A 1182 -13.48 23.26 102.04
C HIS A 1182 -13.02 22.51 103.30
N GLY A 1183 -13.54 22.86 104.48
CA GLY A 1183 -13.19 22.23 105.76
C GLY A 1183 -12.02 22.89 106.52
N THR A 1184 -11.47 24.01 106.02
CA THR A 1184 -10.36 24.72 106.65
C THR A 1184 -10.84 25.36 107.96
N VAL A 1185 -10.27 24.97 109.11
CA VAL A 1185 -10.69 25.48 110.43
C VAL A 1185 -9.99 26.81 110.76
N PHE A 1186 -10.77 27.87 110.96
CA PHE A 1186 -10.28 29.22 111.29
C PHE A 1186 -10.39 29.56 112.77
N ILE A 1187 -11.40 29.01 113.47
CA ILE A 1187 -11.59 29.15 114.91
C ILE A 1187 -11.87 27.77 115.49
N ARG A 1188 -11.21 27.44 116.62
CA ARG A 1188 -11.49 26.25 117.43
C ARG A 1188 -11.29 26.60 118.90
N GLU A 1189 -12.35 26.47 119.69
CA GLU A 1189 -12.34 26.80 121.12
C GLU A 1189 -13.09 25.73 121.92
N ASN A 1190 -12.61 25.44 123.13
CA ASN A 1190 -13.43 24.80 124.16
C ASN A 1190 -14.17 25.92 124.89
N VAL A 1191 -15.50 25.83 124.97
CA VAL A 1191 -16.36 26.87 125.55
C VAL A 1191 -17.24 26.28 126.64
N ALA A 1192 -17.17 26.88 127.84
CA ALA A 1192 -18.00 26.56 128.98
C ALA A 1192 -19.14 27.57 129.20
N ASP A 1193 -19.05 28.76 128.59
CA ASP A 1193 -20.02 29.85 128.76
C ASP A 1193 -21.26 29.71 127.87
N LYS A 1194 -22.40 30.17 128.38
CA LYS A 1194 -23.72 30.11 127.73
C LYS A 1194 -23.83 31.03 126.49
N VAL A 1195 -23.04 32.10 126.42
CA VAL A 1195 -23.00 33.02 125.27
C VAL A 1195 -21.55 33.41 124.98
N ILE A 1196 -21.07 33.08 123.78
CA ILE A 1196 -19.70 33.37 123.33
C ILE A 1196 -19.75 34.49 122.29
N SER A 1197 -18.83 35.46 122.38
CA SER A 1197 -18.63 36.51 121.36
C SER A 1197 -17.39 36.18 120.53
N LEU A 1198 -17.59 35.67 119.32
CA LEU A 1198 -16.52 35.25 118.42
C LEU A 1198 -16.08 36.41 117.51
N PRO A 1199 -14.80 36.81 117.51
CA PRO A 1199 -14.30 37.79 116.56
C PRO A 1199 -14.18 37.16 115.16
N VAL A 1200 -14.94 37.69 114.20
CA VAL A 1200 -14.88 37.25 112.79
C VAL A 1200 -14.19 38.26 111.88
N SER A 1201 -13.54 39.28 112.46
CA SER A 1201 -12.77 40.32 111.75
C SER A 1201 -11.76 39.75 110.77
N ASN A 1202 -11.02 38.73 111.20
CA ASN A 1202 -9.90 38.16 110.46
C ASN A 1202 -10.33 37.11 109.42
N LEU A 1203 -11.62 36.76 109.36
CA LEU A 1203 -12.17 35.94 108.28
C LEU A 1203 -12.23 36.77 106.99
N LYS A 1204 -11.86 36.16 105.86
CA LYS A 1204 -12.07 36.73 104.52
C LYS A 1204 -13.56 36.67 104.14
N LYS A 1205 -13.97 37.42 103.11
CA LYS A 1205 -15.31 37.28 102.52
C LYS A 1205 -15.54 35.85 102.02
N GLY A 1206 -16.66 35.24 102.37
CA GLY A 1206 -16.92 33.83 102.09
C GLY A 1206 -18.04 33.21 102.95
N VAL A 1207 -18.36 31.95 102.63
CA VAL A 1207 -19.35 31.14 103.37
C VAL A 1207 -18.62 30.27 104.39
N TYR A 1208 -19.09 30.29 105.63
CA TYR A 1208 -18.50 29.55 106.75
C TYR A 1208 -19.55 28.73 107.49
N VAL A 1209 -19.08 27.67 108.15
CA VAL A 1209 -19.86 26.74 108.94
C VAL A 1209 -19.42 26.83 110.40
N LEU A 1210 -20.34 27.21 111.28
CA LEU A 1210 -20.20 27.10 112.72
C LEU A 1210 -20.71 25.72 113.16
N ARG A 1211 -19.85 24.95 113.83
CA ARG A 1211 -20.21 23.72 114.54
C ARG A 1211 -20.03 23.92 116.04
N VAL A 1212 -21.01 23.50 116.83
CA VAL A 1212 -20.87 23.31 118.28
C VAL A 1212 -21.17 21.86 118.59
N SER A 1213 -20.31 21.20 119.36
CA SER A 1213 -20.46 19.78 119.70
C SER A 1213 -20.01 19.46 121.11
N ASN A 1214 -20.78 18.65 121.81
CA ASN A 1214 -20.43 18.02 123.08
C ASN A 1214 -20.96 16.57 123.10
N ASP A 1215 -20.79 15.88 124.22
CA ASP A 1215 -21.09 14.44 124.32
C ASP A 1215 -22.60 14.12 124.21
N TYR A 1216 -23.47 15.13 124.20
CA TYR A 1216 -24.92 15.02 124.01
C TYR A 1216 -25.38 15.34 122.57
N GLY A 1217 -24.47 15.80 121.69
CA GLY A 1217 -24.78 15.99 120.28
C GLY A 1217 -23.96 17.06 119.56
N THR A 1218 -24.30 17.29 118.29
CA THR A 1218 -23.74 18.34 117.44
C THR A 1218 -24.84 19.24 116.90
N ALA A 1219 -24.65 20.56 117.00
CA ALA A 1219 -25.43 21.57 116.30
C ALA A 1219 -24.57 22.27 115.24
N VAL A 1220 -25.17 22.61 114.10
CA VAL A 1220 -24.47 23.26 112.97
C VAL A 1220 -25.30 24.44 112.45
N LYS A 1221 -24.62 25.55 112.12
CA LYS A 1221 -25.19 26.72 111.43
C LYS A 1221 -24.24 27.18 110.33
N ARG A 1222 -24.79 27.67 109.22
CA ARG A 1222 -24.02 28.32 108.14
C ARG A 1222 -24.19 29.84 108.25
N PHE A 1223 -23.14 30.60 107.98
CA PHE A 1223 -23.18 32.06 107.87
C PHE A 1223 -22.28 32.52 106.71
N VAL A 1224 -22.43 33.78 106.30
CA VAL A 1224 -21.65 34.38 105.21
C VAL A 1224 -21.06 35.69 105.69
N LYS A 1225 -19.73 35.85 105.59
CA LYS A 1225 -19.10 37.17 105.71
C LYS A 1225 -19.09 37.83 104.32
N ARG A 1226 -19.74 38.98 104.21
CA ARG A 1226 -19.98 39.70 102.94
C ARG A 1226 -18.93 40.78 102.65
#